data_AF-A0ABD2KI06-F1
#
_entry.id   AF-A0ABD2KI06-F1
#
_cell.length_a   1.000
_cell.length_b   1.000
_cell.length_c   1.000
_cell.angle_alpha   90.00
_cell.angle_beta   90.00
_cell.angle_gamma   90.00
#
_symmetry.space_group_name_H-M   'P 1'
#
loop_
_entity.id
_entity.type
_entity.pdbx_description
1 polymer ?
#
loop_
_entity_poly.entity_id
_entity_poly.type
_entity_poly.pdbx_seq_one_letter_code
_entity_poly.pdbx_strand_id
1 'polypeptide(L)'
;MANKNDDSLFRHPFMPIFCLIIVAVKCLLIRCYHSTDFEVHRNWMALVHHLPMSDWYRSDLSQWTLDYPPFFAYLEWIFAQFAAALDPEIVTLQRDAFFSQNTLIFQRITVIIADLCYLFSCVLLADNFVSSPWLPAKLFRHRLKLALCVVLATNPALILLDNVHFQYNAFLFGIFLFSLNAMFTNQLLKGAFLFAVLLNFKHIFLYYSPAFVAFYLFRFLFPMGRQFLRRFFSLASVVGVVSIASFGPFFLIDGFSALRHILARLFPFKRGLTHACWAPNFWALYNFADLFAHKIVAKIVSSTNCSAWHWLLKRCPPGTPEYTRGLVQEYEHAVLPNISPPVTFALILCALTPCFLVFKGKFGKPSDECLLISLTFSAFAFFCFGWHVHEKAILLVFFPLCLLAIKDPTFMQPFALLYVASLFAQFPLFFTPFECFLKWAFTLWHFALCQFLANFVWGIRLAEFAQFTVAKLALFQMVLAQFYADFCHQLIFGSNFAFLPMMVPSVACALLVFFSYFHFILIVFAESAQIHFFKFRCRRREVLYVADEVVLLGQPAHYITEYLAVREAGPIRRAICRHLKHCPKIQLLFVDGNGKWHSRGCGLACHVGYNLNVSTVGMAKNFAPAPLLKLGQLPVELVASKNADSENYRKWFKSTQSNALKLAEDQCKTVNGSAMFVMQNADQQLPDLAILRSSTSHVPLFVSSGWAIEFDLAAKIALECIDQNPIRLSDLRSRTKLHELFER
;
A
#
# COMPACT_ATOMS: atom_id res chain seq x y z
N MET A 1 -19.61 -20.77 18.00
CA MET A 1 -19.45 -20.45 16.57
C MET A 1 -20.54 -19.44 16.20
N ALA A 2 -20.23 -18.14 16.21
CA ALA A 2 -21.14 -17.11 15.72
C ALA A 2 -20.87 -16.91 14.22
N ASN A 3 -21.94 -16.84 13.41
CA ASN A 3 -21.90 -16.83 11.94
C ASN A 3 -20.81 -15.90 11.37
N LYS A 4 -19.79 -16.49 10.74
CA LYS A 4 -18.81 -15.78 9.90
C LYS A 4 -19.45 -15.10 8.67
N ASN A 5 -20.73 -15.38 8.39
CA ASN A 5 -21.40 -15.08 7.11
C ASN A 5 -22.24 -13.78 7.07
N ASP A 6 -22.43 -13.07 8.19
CA ASP A 6 -23.26 -11.85 8.22
C ASP A 6 -22.51 -10.53 7.91
N ASP A 7 -21.23 -10.61 7.52
CA ASP A 7 -20.36 -9.44 7.27
C ASP A 7 -19.76 -9.45 5.86
N SER A 8 -20.36 -10.22 4.94
CA SER A 8 -19.87 -10.36 3.57
C SER A 8 -20.40 -9.25 2.67
N LEU A 9 -19.51 -8.64 1.89
CA LEU A 9 -19.91 -7.64 0.89
C LEU A 9 -20.90 -8.21 -0.14
N PHE A 10 -20.83 -9.51 -0.46
CA PHE A 10 -21.76 -10.15 -1.41
C PHE A 10 -23.22 -10.08 -1.00
N ARG A 11 -23.50 -9.95 0.31
CA ARG A 11 -24.86 -9.83 0.85
C ARG A 11 -25.27 -8.39 1.10
N HIS A 12 -24.37 -7.44 0.86
CA HIS A 12 -24.62 -6.04 1.16
C HIS A 12 -25.51 -5.41 0.08
N PRO A 13 -26.66 -4.81 0.45
CA PRO A 13 -27.67 -4.35 -0.53
C PRO A 13 -27.15 -3.25 -1.47
N PHE A 14 -26.13 -2.49 -1.05
CA PHE A 14 -25.49 -1.48 -1.89
C PHE A 14 -24.60 -2.07 -2.99
N MET A 15 -24.08 -3.31 -2.86
CA MET A 15 -23.10 -3.84 -3.83
C MET A 15 -23.68 -4.01 -5.25
N PRO A 16 -24.86 -4.62 -5.47
CA PRO A 16 -25.43 -4.73 -6.81
C PRO A 16 -25.66 -3.36 -7.46
N ILE A 17 -26.20 -2.40 -6.69
CA ILE A 17 -26.44 -1.03 -7.15
C ILE A 17 -25.12 -0.35 -7.54
N PHE A 18 -24.09 -0.49 -6.69
CA PHE A 18 -22.76 0.05 -6.96
C PHE A 18 -22.17 -0.53 -8.25
N CYS A 19 -22.20 -1.86 -8.43
CA CYS A 19 -21.72 -2.48 -9.66
C CYS A 19 -22.48 -1.99 -10.90
N LEU A 20 -23.81 -1.85 -10.81
CA LEU A 20 -24.63 -1.30 -11.90
C LEU A 20 -24.26 0.15 -12.23
N ILE A 21 -23.98 0.99 -11.23
CA ILE A 21 -23.51 2.37 -11.44
C ILE A 21 -22.18 2.37 -12.20
N ILE A 22 -21.22 1.51 -11.81
CA ILE A 22 -19.92 1.45 -12.52
C ILE A 22 -20.10 1.02 -13.97
N VAL A 23 -20.94 0.00 -14.23
CA VAL A 23 -21.25 -0.44 -15.59
C VAL A 23 -21.94 0.67 -16.38
N ALA A 24 -22.89 1.39 -15.78
CA ALA A 24 -23.58 2.51 -16.43
C ALA A 24 -22.60 3.64 -16.78
N VAL A 25 -21.70 4.01 -15.88
CA VAL A 25 -20.63 5.00 -16.16
C VAL A 25 -19.79 4.55 -17.35
N LYS A 26 -19.39 3.28 -17.42
CA LYS A 26 -18.64 2.75 -18.57
C LYS A 26 -19.44 2.77 -19.87
N CYS A 27 -20.73 2.47 -19.82
CA CYS A 27 -21.62 2.58 -20.98
C CYS A 27 -21.72 4.02 -21.51
N LEU A 28 -21.71 5.02 -20.61
CA LEU A 28 -21.70 6.43 -21.01
C LEU A 28 -20.40 6.84 -21.73
N LEU A 29 -19.31 6.08 -21.54
CA LEU A 29 -18.02 6.35 -22.18
C LEU A 29 -17.88 5.72 -23.58
N ILE A 30 -18.85 4.93 -24.07
CA ILE A 30 -18.75 4.19 -25.34
C ILE A 30 -18.36 5.09 -26.53
N ARG A 31 -18.92 6.31 -26.58
CA ARG A 31 -18.70 7.28 -27.68
C ARG A 31 -17.49 8.19 -27.48
N CYS A 32 -16.72 8.02 -26.41
CA CYS A 32 -15.50 8.80 -26.19
C CYS A 32 -14.40 8.40 -27.18
N TYR A 33 -13.40 9.28 -27.29
CA TYR A 33 -12.15 9.05 -28.00
C TYR A 33 -11.58 7.64 -27.75
N HIS A 34 -10.93 7.07 -28.76
CA HIS A 34 -10.17 5.83 -28.66
C HIS A 34 -8.77 6.01 -29.27
N SER A 35 -7.78 5.34 -28.71
CA SER A 35 -6.41 5.40 -29.22
C SER A 35 -6.18 4.44 -30.40
N THR A 36 -4.94 4.39 -30.89
CA THR A 36 -4.48 3.38 -31.85
C THR A 36 -4.63 1.95 -31.33
N ASP A 37 -4.66 1.74 -30.01
CA ASP A 37 -4.85 0.41 -29.41
C ASP A 37 -6.21 -0.20 -29.79
N PHE A 38 -7.22 0.62 -30.10
CA PHE A 38 -8.52 0.16 -30.63
C PHE A 38 -8.35 -0.66 -31.91
N GLU A 39 -7.57 -0.11 -32.84
CA GLU A 39 -7.30 -0.74 -34.11
C GLU A 39 -6.35 -1.94 -33.98
N VAL A 40 -5.44 -1.89 -33.00
CA VAL A 40 -4.57 -3.03 -32.66
C VAL A 40 -5.40 -4.27 -32.33
N HIS A 41 -6.36 -4.14 -31.41
CA HIS A 41 -7.22 -5.26 -31.01
C HIS A 41 -8.16 -5.70 -32.14
N ARG A 42 -8.67 -4.78 -32.95
CA ARG A 42 -9.47 -5.09 -34.15
C ARG A 42 -8.64 -5.95 -35.11
N ASN A 43 -7.37 -5.55 -35.33
CA ASN A 43 -6.43 -6.29 -36.16
C ASN A 43 -6.11 -7.67 -35.62
N TRP A 44 -5.93 -7.80 -34.31
CA TRP A 44 -5.66 -9.09 -33.71
C TRP A 44 -6.82 -10.06 -33.95
N MET A 45 -8.07 -9.63 -33.76
CA MET A 45 -9.24 -10.44 -34.08
C MET A 45 -9.28 -10.87 -35.56
N ALA A 46 -9.08 -9.93 -36.49
CA ALA A 46 -9.04 -10.22 -37.93
C ALA A 46 -7.94 -11.25 -38.28
N LEU A 47 -6.74 -11.05 -37.71
CA LEU A 47 -5.57 -11.88 -37.93
C LEU A 47 -5.79 -13.31 -37.42
N VAL A 48 -6.27 -13.49 -36.18
CA VAL A 48 -6.50 -14.83 -35.62
C VAL A 48 -7.70 -15.54 -36.22
N HIS A 49 -8.65 -14.79 -36.81
CA HIS A 49 -9.81 -15.35 -37.50
C HIS A 49 -9.45 -15.95 -38.86
N HIS A 50 -8.64 -15.24 -39.65
CA HIS A 50 -8.35 -15.61 -41.04
C HIS A 50 -7.07 -16.43 -41.21
N LEU A 51 -6.07 -16.26 -40.34
CA LEU A 51 -4.79 -16.95 -40.49
C LEU A 51 -4.72 -18.23 -39.66
N PRO A 52 -4.02 -19.26 -40.16
CA PRO A 52 -3.69 -20.43 -39.34
C PRO A 52 -2.79 -20.02 -38.16
N MET A 53 -2.86 -20.78 -37.07
CA MET A 53 -2.12 -20.50 -35.83
C MET A 53 -0.60 -20.41 -36.03
N SER A 54 -0.05 -21.07 -37.05
CA SER A 54 1.37 -20.94 -37.46
C SER A 54 1.79 -19.52 -37.80
N ASP A 55 0.86 -18.69 -38.29
CA ASP A 55 1.17 -17.37 -38.83
C ASP A 55 0.73 -16.23 -37.91
N TRP A 56 0.09 -16.53 -36.78
CA TRP A 56 -0.44 -15.52 -35.86
C TRP A 56 0.63 -14.52 -35.37
N TYR A 57 1.86 -14.98 -35.13
CA TYR A 57 2.97 -14.14 -34.68
C TYR A 57 3.97 -13.78 -35.78
N ARG A 58 3.74 -14.29 -37.01
CA ARG A 58 4.63 -14.09 -38.16
C ARG A 58 4.15 -13.02 -39.10
N SER A 59 2.83 -12.91 -39.28
CA SER A 59 2.24 -11.95 -40.19
C SER A 59 2.73 -10.53 -39.91
N ASP A 60 3.12 -9.85 -40.99
CA ASP A 60 3.53 -8.45 -41.06
C ASP A 60 2.68 -7.65 -42.06
N LEU A 61 1.54 -8.21 -42.48
CA LEU A 61 0.61 -7.60 -43.42
C LEU A 61 0.18 -6.19 -42.99
N SER A 62 -0.03 -6.01 -41.68
CA SER A 62 -0.31 -4.72 -41.06
C SER A 62 0.73 -4.43 -39.97
N GLN A 63 0.90 -3.14 -39.66
CA GLN A 63 1.77 -2.67 -38.58
C GLN A 63 1.29 -3.12 -37.18
N TRP A 64 0.01 -3.44 -37.02
CA TRP A 64 -0.57 -3.85 -35.73
C TRP A 64 -0.41 -5.35 -35.49
N THR A 65 0.80 -5.76 -35.16
CA THR A 65 1.12 -7.17 -34.95
C THR A 65 0.71 -7.67 -33.57
N LEU A 66 0.53 -8.99 -33.46
CA LEU A 66 0.16 -9.64 -32.21
C LEU A 66 1.35 -9.63 -31.23
N ASP A 67 1.25 -8.77 -30.20
CA ASP A 67 2.36 -8.47 -29.27
C ASP A 67 2.12 -9.03 -27.85
N TYR A 68 1.01 -9.76 -27.62
CA TYR A 68 0.66 -10.35 -26.32
C TYR A 68 0.87 -11.87 -26.32
N PRO A 69 1.06 -12.52 -25.15
CA PRO A 69 1.31 -13.96 -25.11
C PRO A 69 0.06 -14.78 -25.46
N PRO A 70 0.21 -16.09 -25.70
CA PRO A 70 -0.80 -16.91 -26.36
C PRO A 70 -2.20 -16.90 -25.76
N PHE A 71 -2.37 -16.81 -24.44
CA PHE A 71 -3.72 -16.79 -23.86
C PHE A 71 -4.51 -15.55 -24.28
N PHE A 72 -3.85 -14.42 -24.51
CA PHE A 72 -4.55 -13.25 -25.03
C PHE A 72 -4.90 -13.43 -26.50
N ALA A 73 -4.05 -14.09 -27.29
CA ALA A 73 -4.37 -14.46 -28.66
C ALA A 73 -5.59 -15.39 -28.74
N TYR A 74 -5.69 -16.35 -27.83
CA TYR A 74 -6.88 -17.22 -27.72
C TYR A 74 -8.13 -16.44 -27.33
N LEU A 75 -8.00 -15.43 -26.46
CA LEU A 75 -9.12 -14.54 -26.11
C LEU A 75 -9.58 -13.72 -27.32
N GLU A 76 -8.66 -13.14 -28.08
CA GLU A 76 -8.97 -12.45 -29.33
C GLU A 76 -9.61 -13.39 -30.35
N TRP A 77 -9.17 -14.65 -30.40
CA TRP A 77 -9.78 -15.64 -31.27
C TRP A 77 -11.23 -15.94 -30.90
N ILE A 78 -11.53 -16.02 -29.60
CA ILE A 78 -12.92 -16.15 -29.11
C ILE A 78 -13.73 -14.91 -29.50
N PHE A 79 -13.22 -13.71 -29.26
CA PHE A 79 -13.92 -12.47 -29.64
C PHE A 79 -14.14 -12.38 -31.15
N ALA A 80 -13.18 -12.82 -31.96
CA ALA A 80 -13.31 -12.82 -33.41
C ALA A 80 -14.47 -13.68 -33.91
N GLN A 81 -14.80 -14.80 -33.24
CA GLN A 81 -15.96 -15.62 -33.60
C GLN A 81 -17.27 -14.84 -33.41
N PHE A 82 -17.40 -14.10 -32.31
CA PHE A 82 -18.58 -13.27 -32.04
C PHE A 82 -18.63 -12.03 -32.95
N ALA A 83 -17.46 -11.42 -33.22
CA ALA A 83 -17.34 -10.29 -34.12
C ALA A 83 -17.82 -10.66 -35.53
N ALA A 84 -17.29 -11.76 -36.09
CA ALA A 84 -17.66 -12.25 -37.42
C ALA A 84 -19.15 -12.57 -37.54
N ALA A 85 -19.78 -13.06 -36.47
CA ALA A 85 -21.21 -13.35 -36.44
C ALA A 85 -22.09 -12.08 -36.35
N LEU A 86 -21.58 -11.01 -35.73
CA LEU A 86 -22.31 -9.74 -35.58
C LEU A 86 -22.16 -8.86 -36.82
N ASP A 87 -20.93 -8.68 -37.27
CA ASP A 87 -20.57 -7.87 -38.43
C ASP A 87 -19.25 -8.42 -39.02
N PRO A 88 -19.32 -9.14 -40.15
CA PRO A 88 -18.14 -9.73 -40.80
C PRO A 88 -17.05 -8.71 -41.14
N GLU A 89 -17.38 -7.42 -41.30
CA GLU A 89 -16.38 -6.41 -41.64
C GLU A 89 -15.40 -6.16 -40.49
N ILE A 90 -15.79 -6.41 -39.22
CA ILE A 90 -14.93 -6.23 -38.04
C ILE A 90 -13.66 -7.09 -38.13
N VAL A 91 -13.78 -8.29 -38.68
CA VAL A 91 -12.68 -9.26 -38.79
C VAL A 91 -11.96 -9.16 -40.14
N THR A 92 -12.23 -8.15 -40.96
CA THR A 92 -11.54 -7.98 -42.24
C THR A 92 -10.04 -7.79 -42.03
N LEU A 93 -9.25 -8.67 -42.64
CA LEU A 93 -7.80 -8.59 -42.59
C LEU A 93 -7.29 -7.67 -43.69
N GLN A 94 -6.78 -6.50 -43.30
CA GLN A 94 -6.29 -5.47 -44.23
C GLN A 94 -5.08 -4.72 -43.65
N ARG A 95 -4.36 -4.02 -44.52
CA ARG A 95 -3.16 -3.25 -44.15
C ARG A 95 -3.51 -1.97 -43.38
N ASP A 96 -4.51 -1.23 -43.88
CA ASP A 96 -4.91 0.08 -43.38
C ASP A 96 -5.94 0.00 -42.26
N ALA A 97 -6.14 1.11 -41.55
CA ALA A 97 -7.05 1.15 -40.41
C ALA A 97 -8.50 0.90 -40.84
N PHE A 98 -9.24 0.09 -40.08
CA PHE A 98 -10.67 -0.14 -40.26
C PHE A 98 -11.48 0.47 -39.10
N PHE A 99 -12.57 1.17 -39.41
CA PHE A 99 -13.47 1.67 -38.39
C PHE A 99 -14.93 1.64 -38.86
N SER A 100 -15.81 1.09 -38.04
CA SER A 100 -17.26 1.17 -38.20
C SER A 100 -17.92 1.39 -36.85
N GLN A 101 -19.17 1.88 -36.86
CA GLN A 101 -19.95 2.07 -35.63
C GLN A 101 -20.20 0.74 -34.89
N ASN A 102 -20.34 -0.36 -35.65
CA ASN A 102 -20.48 -1.70 -35.09
C ASN A 102 -19.19 -2.16 -34.42
N THR A 103 -18.03 -1.92 -35.04
CA THR A 103 -16.71 -2.17 -34.43
C THR A 103 -16.58 -1.43 -33.11
N LEU A 104 -16.95 -0.14 -33.06
CA LEU A 104 -16.92 0.66 -31.83
C LEU A 104 -17.77 0.03 -30.72
N ILE A 105 -19.04 -0.27 -31.01
CA ILE A 105 -19.96 -0.83 -30.02
C ILE A 105 -19.48 -2.21 -29.55
N PHE A 106 -19.11 -3.08 -30.48
CA PHE A 106 -18.64 -4.43 -30.20
C PHE A 106 -17.45 -4.41 -29.24
N GLN A 107 -16.38 -3.70 -29.62
CA GLN A 107 -15.16 -3.64 -28.84
C GLN A 107 -15.36 -2.98 -27.46
N ARG A 108 -16.20 -1.94 -27.36
CA ARG A 108 -16.50 -1.33 -26.05
C ARG A 108 -17.28 -2.30 -25.15
N ILE A 109 -18.21 -3.06 -25.70
CA ILE A 109 -18.96 -4.07 -24.96
C ILE A 109 -18.04 -5.20 -24.48
N THR A 110 -17.10 -5.69 -25.30
CA THR A 110 -16.16 -6.74 -24.87
C THR A 110 -15.28 -6.29 -23.70
N VAL A 111 -14.82 -5.04 -23.68
CA VAL A 111 -14.08 -4.46 -22.54
C VAL A 111 -14.97 -4.40 -21.29
N ILE A 112 -16.21 -3.91 -21.40
CA ILE A 112 -17.13 -3.81 -20.26
C ILE A 112 -17.48 -5.19 -19.68
N ILE A 113 -17.69 -6.19 -20.54
CA ILE A 113 -17.94 -7.58 -20.13
C ILE A 113 -16.71 -8.17 -19.42
N ALA A 114 -15.52 -7.99 -20.01
CA ALA A 114 -14.28 -8.47 -19.39
C ALA A 114 -14.04 -7.81 -18.02
N ASP A 115 -14.43 -6.56 -17.86
CA ASP A 115 -14.30 -5.81 -16.60
C ASP A 115 -15.23 -6.29 -15.48
N LEU A 116 -16.27 -7.08 -15.77
CA LEU A 116 -17.07 -7.73 -14.73
C LEU A 116 -16.21 -8.67 -13.86
N CYS A 117 -15.20 -9.30 -14.48
CA CYS A 117 -14.18 -10.09 -13.79
C CYS A 117 -13.43 -9.24 -12.76
N TYR A 118 -13.05 -8.02 -13.12
CA TYR A 118 -12.38 -7.08 -12.22
C TYR A 118 -13.28 -6.67 -11.05
N LEU A 119 -14.53 -6.28 -11.32
CA LEU A 119 -15.47 -5.88 -10.26
C LEU A 119 -15.70 -7.02 -9.27
N PHE A 120 -15.88 -8.25 -9.76
CA PHE A 120 -16.02 -9.42 -8.90
C PHE A 120 -14.77 -9.65 -8.03
N SER A 121 -13.58 -9.49 -8.62
CA SER A 121 -12.31 -9.61 -7.89
C SER A 121 -12.14 -8.56 -6.79
N CYS A 122 -12.58 -7.31 -7.01
CA CYS A 122 -12.54 -6.23 -6.02
C CYS A 122 -13.41 -6.57 -4.80
N VAL A 123 -14.64 -7.05 -5.02
CA VAL A 123 -15.56 -7.46 -3.95
C VAL A 123 -14.97 -8.64 -3.17
N LEU A 124 -14.51 -9.67 -3.89
CA LEU A 124 -13.97 -10.89 -3.27
C LEU A 124 -12.71 -10.61 -2.44
N LEU A 125 -11.76 -9.86 -3.01
CA LEU A 125 -10.53 -9.48 -2.34
C LEU A 125 -10.82 -8.62 -1.10
N ALA A 126 -11.67 -7.60 -1.24
CA ALA A 126 -11.99 -6.73 -0.12
C ALA A 126 -12.62 -7.49 1.05
N ASP A 127 -13.52 -8.44 0.75
CA ASP A 127 -14.17 -9.25 1.77
C ASP A 127 -13.18 -10.12 2.54
N ASN A 128 -12.25 -10.79 1.84
CA ASN A 128 -11.30 -11.72 2.48
C ASN A 128 -10.08 -11.03 3.09
N PHE A 129 -9.53 -10.01 2.41
CA PHE A 129 -8.32 -9.32 2.84
C PHE A 129 -8.51 -8.57 4.16
N VAL A 130 -9.67 -7.92 4.33
CA VAL A 130 -10.00 -7.12 5.54
C VAL A 130 -10.56 -7.98 6.67
N SER A 131 -10.94 -9.24 6.41
CA SER A 131 -11.49 -10.17 7.42
C SER A 131 -10.46 -10.77 8.39
N SER A 132 -9.22 -10.29 8.33
CA SER A 132 -8.14 -10.80 9.16
C SER A 132 -8.23 -10.31 10.62
N PRO A 133 -7.66 -11.05 11.61
CA PRO A 133 -7.90 -10.84 13.04
C PRO A 133 -7.44 -9.49 13.63
N TRP A 134 -6.72 -8.66 12.88
CA TRP A 134 -6.06 -7.45 13.39
C TRP A 134 -7.00 -6.24 13.58
N LEU A 135 -8.25 -6.28 13.10
CA LEU A 135 -9.18 -5.14 13.17
C LEU A 135 -10.18 -5.29 14.33
N PRO A 136 -10.16 -4.42 15.35
CA PRO A 136 -10.82 -4.66 16.64
C PRO A 136 -12.37 -4.59 16.62
N ALA A 137 -12.99 -3.88 15.67
CA ALA A 137 -14.46 -3.71 15.62
C ALA A 137 -15.08 -4.21 14.30
N LYS A 138 -16.19 -4.96 14.39
CA LYS A 138 -16.96 -5.47 13.22
C LYS A 138 -17.38 -4.32 12.28
N LEU A 139 -17.92 -3.24 12.85
CA LEU A 139 -18.34 -2.08 12.06
C LEU A 139 -17.17 -1.44 11.30
N PHE A 140 -16.01 -1.30 11.94
CA PHE A 140 -14.82 -0.72 11.29
C PHE A 140 -14.30 -1.62 10.15
N ARG A 141 -14.34 -2.94 10.32
CA ARG A 141 -14.02 -3.90 9.25
C ARG A 141 -14.95 -3.76 8.06
N HIS A 142 -16.27 -3.71 8.30
CA HIS A 142 -17.26 -3.53 7.24
C HIS A 142 -17.04 -2.25 6.44
N ARG A 143 -16.78 -1.13 7.14
CA ARG A 143 -16.48 0.16 6.48
C ARG A 143 -15.21 0.09 5.65
N LEU A 144 -14.17 -0.57 6.15
CA LEU A 144 -12.90 -0.71 5.45
C LEU A 144 -13.02 -1.64 4.23
N LYS A 145 -13.79 -2.73 4.31
CA LYS A 145 -14.15 -3.59 3.17
C LYS A 145 -14.79 -2.77 2.06
N LEU A 146 -15.82 -1.98 2.42
CA LEU A 146 -16.54 -1.12 1.47
C LEU A 146 -15.60 -0.11 0.83
N ALA A 147 -14.79 0.59 1.64
CA ALA A 147 -13.87 1.60 1.14
C ALA A 147 -12.81 1.01 0.20
N LEU A 148 -12.21 -0.13 0.54
CA LEU A 148 -11.24 -0.82 -0.32
C LEU A 148 -11.88 -1.23 -1.65
N CYS A 149 -13.06 -1.87 -1.61
CA CYS A 149 -13.77 -2.27 -2.82
C CYS A 149 -14.08 -1.08 -3.73
N VAL A 150 -14.57 0.03 -3.16
CA VAL A 150 -14.91 1.23 -3.91
C VAL A 150 -13.65 1.85 -4.52
N VAL A 151 -12.59 2.11 -3.74
CA VAL A 151 -11.34 2.72 -4.24
C VAL A 151 -10.72 1.94 -5.39
N LEU A 152 -10.72 0.59 -5.33
CA LEU A 152 -10.22 -0.23 -6.43
C LEU A 152 -11.14 -0.14 -7.66
N ALA A 153 -12.44 -0.29 -7.47
CA ALA A 153 -13.41 -0.32 -8.58
C ALA A 153 -13.60 1.04 -9.27
N THR A 154 -13.37 2.15 -8.55
CA THR A 154 -13.54 3.51 -9.07
C THR A 154 -12.25 4.17 -9.55
N ASN A 155 -11.13 3.42 -9.64
CA ASN A 155 -9.84 3.96 -10.04
C ASN A 155 -9.95 4.69 -11.41
N PRO A 156 -9.79 6.03 -11.45
CA PRO A 156 -9.99 6.82 -12.66
C PRO A 156 -9.06 6.43 -13.81
N ALA A 157 -7.80 6.20 -13.46
CA ALA A 157 -6.76 5.82 -14.40
C ALA A 157 -7.13 4.52 -15.14
N LEU A 158 -7.63 3.52 -14.41
CA LEU A 158 -8.06 2.26 -15.00
C LEU A 158 -9.33 2.41 -15.86
N ILE A 159 -10.34 3.15 -15.37
CA ILE A 159 -11.58 3.40 -16.12
C ILE A 159 -11.29 4.09 -17.45
N LEU A 160 -10.48 5.15 -17.43
CA LEU A 160 -10.14 5.93 -18.63
C LEU A 160 -9.23 5.14 -19.59
N LEU A 161 -8.25 4.39 -19.08
CA LEU A 161 -7.40 3.57 -19.95
C LEU A 161 -8.21 2.51 -20.72
N ASP A 162 -9.14 1.84 -20.05
CA ASP A 162 -9.85 0.74 -20.68
C ASP A 162 -11.04 1.24 -21.52
N ASN A 163 -11.81 2.20 -21.01
CA ASN A 163 -13.09 2.62 -21.61
C ASN A 163 -12.99 3.87 -22.49
N VAL A 164 -11.86 4.59 -22.44
CA VAL A 164 -11.55 5.70 -23.38
C VAL A 164 -10.38 5.27 -24.26
N HIS A 165 -9.17 5.14 -23.71
CA HIS A 165 -7.97 4.81 -24.49
C HIS A 165 -8.03 3.44 -25.21
N PHE A 166 -8.87 2.52 -24.74
CA PHE A 166 -9.12 1.17 -25.27
C PHE A 166 -8.04 0.13 -24.90
N GLN A 167 -8.26 -0.54 -23.77
CA GLN A 167 -7.40 -1.60 -23.23
C GLN A 167 -8.22 -2.58 -22.38
N TYR A 168 -7.66 -3.76 -22.09
CA TYR A 168 -8.23 -4.76 -21.19
C TYR A 168 -7.46 -4.84 -19.86
N ASN A 169 -6.99 -3.72 -19.30
CA ASN A 169 -6.12 -3.76 -18.12
C ASN A 169 -6.87 -4.20 -16.85
N ALA A 170 -8.11 -3.78 -16.65
CA ALA A 170 -8.92 -4.12 -15.49
C ALA A 170 -9.18 -5.62 -15.43
N PHE A 171 -9.54 -6.26 -16.54
CA PHE A 171 -9.60 -7.72 -16.65
C PHE A 171 -8.33 -8.41 -16.12
N LEU A 172 -7.16 -7.95 -16.55
CA LEU A 172 -5.87 -8.51 -16.15
C LEU A 172 -5.54 -8.25 -14.68
N PHE A 173 -5.80 -7.03 -14.19
CA PHE A 173 -5.72 -6.75 -12.76
C PHE A 173 -6.74 -7.59 -11.97
N GLY A 174 -7.88 -7.96 -12.54
CA GLY A 174 -8.85 -8.87 -11.93
C GLY A 174 -8.26 -10.25 -11.66
N ILE A 175 -7.54 -10.83 -12.63
CA ILE A 175 -6.80 -12.09 -12.45
C ILE A 175 -5.71 -11.92 -11.39
N PHE A 176 -5.00 -10.79 -11.37
CA PHE A 176 -4.03 -10.47 -10.33
C PHE A 176 -4.65 -10.43 -8.93
N LEU A 177 -5.80 -9.76 -8.78
CA LEU A 177 -6.52 -9.68 -7.50
C LEU A 177 -7.06 -11.06 -7.07
N PHE A 178 -7.50 -11.92 -8.00
CA PHE A 178 -7.84 -13.31 -7.66
C PHE A 178 -6.62 -14.10 -7.18
N SER A 179 -5.46 -13.91 -7.81
CA SER A 179 -4.22 -14.53 -7.37
C SER A 179 -3.87 -14.11 -5.94
N LEU A 180 -3.90 -12.80 -5.64
CA LEU A 180 -3.66 -12.28 -4.30
C LEU A 180 -4.69 -12.81 -3.29
N ASN A 181 -5.96 -12.81 -3.64
CA ASN A 181 -7.02 -13.34 -2.78
C ASN A 181 -6.79 -14.82 -2.44
N ALA A 182 -6.40 -15.65 -3.41
CA ALA A 182 -6.05 -17.05 -3.18
C ALA A 182 -4.84 -17.18 -2.23
N MET A 183 -3.83 -16.31 -2.37
CA MET A 183 -2.66 -16.29 -1.49
C MET A 183 -3.02 -15.89 -0.06
N PHE A 184 -3.81 -14.82 0.13
CA PHE A 184 -4.27 -14.34 1.44
C PHE A 184 -5.21 -15.32 2.15
N THR A 185 -5.91 -16.17 1.39
CA THR A 185 -6.72 -17.28 1.93
C THR A 185 -5.95 -18.59 2.06
N ASN A 186 -4.61 -18.54 1.94
CA ASN A 186 -3.67 -19.67 2.08
C ASN A 186 -3.87 -20.80 1.03
N GLN A 187 -4.52 -20.52 -0.09
CA GLN A 187 -4.63 -21.40 -1.26
C GLN A 187 -3.47 -21.15 -2.23
N LEU A 188 -2.24 -21.41 -1.78
CA LEU A 188 -1.02 -20.97 -2.46
C LEU A 188 -0.89 -21.52 -3.89
N LEU A 189 -1.14 -22.81 -4.14
CA LEU A 189 -1.07 -23.36 -5.51
C LEU A 189 -2.08 -22.71 -6.47
N LYS A 190 -3.27 -22.34 -5.98
CA LYS A 190 -4.26 -21.59 -6.78
C LYS A 190 -3.78 -20.18 -7.09
N GLY A 191 -3.11 -19.52 -6.13
CA GLY A 191 -2.44 -18.24 -6.37
C GLY A 191 -1.38 -18.35 -7.47
N ALA A 192 -0.50 -19.34 -7.38
CA ALA A 192 0.52 -19.58 -8.41
C ALA A 192 -0.09 -19.87 -9.79
N PHE A 193 -1.16 -20.67 -9.84
CA PHE A 193 -1.91 -20.95 -11.07
C PHE A 193 -2.44 -19.67 -11.72
N LEU A 194 -3.15 -18.85 -10.95
CA LEU A 194 -3.75 -17.61 -11.45
C LEU A 194 -2.70 -16.59 -11.90
N PHE A 195 -1.58 -16.48 -11.18
CA PHE A 195 -0.48 -15.62 -11.60
C PHE A 195 0.22 -16.14 -12.87
N ALA A 196 0.41 -17.45 -13.01
CA ALA A 196 0.93 -18.04 -14.25
C ALA A 196 -0.01 -17.78 -15.43
N VAL A 197 -1.33 -17.87 -15.21
CA VAL A 197 -2.34 -17.51 -16.23
C VAL A 197 -2.21 -16.04 -16.62
N LEU A 198 -2.10 -15.14 -15.66
CA LEU A 198 -1.90 -13.71 -15.89
C LEU A 198 -0.64 -13.40 -16.72
N LEU A 199 0.49 -14.04 -16.42
CA LEU A 199 1.73 -13.87 -17.19
C LEU A 199 1.57 -14.30 -18.65
N ASN A 200 0.74 -15.31 -18.91
CA ASN A 200 0.41 -15.78 -20.25
C ASN A 200 -0.67 -14.96 -20.96
N PHE A 201 -1.35 -14.05 -20.26
CA PHE A 201 -2.20 -13.02 -20.86
C PHE A 201 -1.45 -11.73 -21.16
N LYS A 202 -0.55 -11.27 -20.28
CA LYS A 202 0.24 -10.06 -20.54
C LYS A 202 1.58 -10.13 -19.80
N HIS A 203 2.66 -10.12 -20.57
CA HIS A 203 4.02 -10.29 -20.05
C HIS A 203 4.49 -9.14 -19.15
N ILE A 204 3.85 -7.97 -19.17
CA ILE A 204 4.19 -6.84 -18.29
C ILE A 204 4.11 -7.20 -16.79
N PHE A 205 3.25 -8.17 -16.43
CA PHE A 205 3.15 -8.67 -15.05
C PHE A 205 4.38 -9.46 -14.59
N LEU A 206 5.37 -9.71 -15.47
CA LEU A 206 6.71 -10.16 -15.08
C LEU A 206 7.35 -9.22 -14.05
N TYR A 207 6.90 -7.95 -13.98
CA TYR A 207 7.37 -7.00 -12.97
C TYR A 207 7.06 -7.45 -11.54
N TYR A 208 6.07 -8.33 -11.34
CA TYR A 208 5.77 -8.94 -10.04
C TYR A 208 6.48 -10.28 -9.81
N SER A 209 7.06 -10.90 -10.85
CA SER A 209 7.64 -12.25 -10.75
C SER A 209 8.72 -12.38 -9.68
N PRO A 210 9.68 -11.44 -9.50
CA PRO A 210 10.64 -11.55 -8.41
C PRO A 210 10.01 -11.63 -7.03
N ALA A 211 8.93 -10.88 -6.78
CA ALA A 211 8.20 -10.92 -5.52
C ALA A 211 7.46 -12.24 -5.30
N PHE A 212 6.82 -12.77 -6.36
CA PHE A 212 6.22 -14.11 -6.31
C PHE A 212 7.28 -15.17 -6.02
N VAL A 213 8.42 -15.14 -6.74
CA VAL A 213 9.53 -16.06 -6.53
C VAL A 213 10.04 -15.98 -5.10
N ALA A 214 10.31 -14.78 -4.58
CA ALA A 214 10.73 -14.58 -3.19
C ALA A 214 9.69 -15.15 -2.21
N PHE A 215 8.42 -14.82 -2.39
CA PHE A 215 7.35 -15.31 -1.52
C PHE A 215 7.25 -16.84 -1.52
N TYR A 216 7.17 -17.50 -2.69
CA TYR A 216 7.05 -18.96 -2.75
C TYR A 216 8.32 -19.65 -2.24
N LEU A 217 9.50 -19.08 -2.50
CA LEU A 217 10.75 -19.58 -1.97
C LEU A 217 10.71 -19.62 -0.44
N PHE A 218 10.41 -18.50 0.21
CA PHE A 218 10.44 -18.40 1.68
C PHE A 218 9.21 -18.97 2.37
N ARG A 219 8.01 -18.95 1.76
CA ARG A 219 6.75 -19.37 2.37
C ARG A 219 6.34 -20.80 2.06
N PHE A 220 6.65 -21.26 0.86
CA PHE A 220 6.17 -22.54 0.37
C PHE A 220 7.29 -23.58 0.33
N LEU A 221 8.44 -23.23 -0.23
CA LEU A 221 9.54 -24.18 -0.43
C LEU A 221 10.40 -24.38 0.82
N PHE A 222 10.73 -23.31 1.57
CA PHE A 222 11.48 -23.44 2.82
C PHE A 222 10.63 -23.90 4.03
N PRO A 223 11.23 -24.59 5.03
CA PRO A 223 12.59 -25.15 5.01
C PRO A 223 12.69 -26.39 4.09
N MET A 224 13.89 -26.68 3.57
CA MET A 224 14.16 -27.80 2.66
C MET A 224 14.14 -29.17 3.37
N GLY A 225 13.00 -29.53 3.97
CA GLY A 225 12.77 -30.81 4.64
C GLY A 225 12.18 -31.88 3.73
N ARG A 226 11.68 -32.98 4.32
CA ARG A 226 11.11 -34.13 3.58
C ARG A 226 9.97 -33.78 2.61
N GLN A 227 9.23 -32.70 2.86
CA GLN A 227 8.13 -32.26 1.98
C GLN A 227 8.58 -31.34 0.83
N PHE A 228 9.86 -30.93 0.77
CA PHE A 228 10.38 -29.98 -0.20
C PHE A 228 10.12 -30.43 -1.65
N LEU A 229 10.52 -31.66 -2.00
CA LEU A 229 10.33 -32.18 -3.36
C LEU A 229 8.87 -32.19 -3.77
N ARG A 230 7.97 -32.63 -2.88
CA ARG A 230 6.52 -32.61 -3.14
C ARG A 230 6.03 -31.20 -3.43
N ARG A 231 6.41 -30.21 -2.62
CA ARG A 231 6.00 -28.80 -2.81
C ARG A 231 6.60 -28.21 -4.09
N PHE A 232 7.88 -28.47 -4.35
CA PHE A 232 8.57 -28.04 -5.56
C PHE A 232 7.88 -28.58 -6.80
N PHE A 233 7.67 -29.90 -6.90
CA PHE A 233 6.99 -30.51 -8.04
C PHE A 233 5.52 -30.09 -8.14
N SER A 234 4.82 -29.86 -7.02
CA SER A 234 3.46 -29.31 -7.06
C SER A 234 3.45 -27.92 -7.70
N LEU A 235 4.35 -27.02 -7.27
CA LEU A 235 4.44 -25.67 -7.84
C LEU A 235 4.89 -25.71 -9.30
N ALA A 236 5.91 -26.51 -9.62
CA ALA A 236 6.42 -26.69 -10.98
C ALA A 236 5.35 -27.26 -11.91
N SER A 237 4.54 -28.21 -11.45
CA SER A 237 3.43 -28.77 -12.24
C SER A 237 2.37 -27.73 -12.56
N VAL A 238 2.01 -26.87 -11.60
CA VAL A 238 1.03 -25.79 -11.81
C VAL A 238 1.52 -24.81 -12.87
N VAL A 239 2.75 -24.33 -12.75
CA VAL A 239 3.34 -23.42 -13.74
C VAL A 239 3.53 -24.12 -15.09
N GLY A 240 3.98 -25.38 -15.07
CA GLY A 240 4.20 -26.19 -16.26
C GLY A 240 2.93 -26.43 -17.06
N VAL A 241 1.83 -26.82 -16.42
CA VAL A 241 0.52 -27.04 -17.08
C VAL A 241 0.03 -25.76 -17.76
N VAL A 242 0.14 -24.62 -17.09
CA VAL A 242 -0.27 -23.33 -17.67
C VAL A 242 0.62 -22.95 -18.87
N SER A 243 1.94 -23.09 -18.74
CA SER A 243 2.87 -22.81 -19.84
C SER A 243 2.67 -23.75 -21.03
N ILE A 244 2.39 -25.03 -20.80
CA ILE A 244 2.08 -26.01 -21.85
C ILE A 244 0.74 -25.67 -22.51
N ALA A 245 -0.29 -25.32 -21.75
CA ALA A 245 -1.57 -24.90 -22.32
C ALA A 245 -1.44 -23.63 -23.18
N SER A 246 -0.54 -22.72 -22.80
CA SER A 246 -0.29 -21.46 -23.52
C SER A 246 0.56 -21.68 -24.77
N PHE A 247 1.80 -22.16 -24.61
CA PHE A 247 2.80 -22.24 -25.67
C PHE A 247 2.85 -23.61 -26.38
N GLY A 248 2.27 -24.65 -25.78
CA GLY A 248 2.31 -26.02 -26.30
C GLY A 248 1.72 -26.16 -27.71
N PRO A 249 0.54 -25.59 -28.03
CA PRO A 249 -0.01 -25.63 -29.39
C PRO A 249 0.94 -25.06 -30.44
N PHE A 250 1.57 -23.92 -30.16
CA PHE A 250 2.56 -23.30 -31.05
C PHE A 250 3.82 -24.16 -31.22
N PHE A 251 4.28 -24.78 -30.13
CA PHE A 251 5.42 -25.69 -30.17
C PHE A 251 5.12 -26.97 -30.98
N LEU A 252 3.89 -27.48 -30.94
CA LEU A 252 3.49 -28.65 -31.73
C LEU A 252 3.43 -28.35 -33.23
N ILE A 253 3.14 -27.10 -33.61
CA ILE A 253 3.04 -26.68 -35.01
C ILE A 253 4.43 -26.50 -35.64
N ASP A 254 5.35 -25.79 -34.98
CA ASP A 254 6.64 -25.42 -35.59
C ASP A 254 7.82 -25.38 -34.58
N GLY A 255 7.72 -26.19 -33.53
CA GLY A 255 8.77 -26.38 -32.54
C GLY A 255 9.29 -25.08 -31.92
N PHE A 256 10.61 -25.00 -31.80
CA PHE A 256 11.30 -23.83 -31.24
C PHE A 256 11.23 -22.58 -32.13
N SER A 257 10.95 -22.75 -33.43
CA SER A 257 10.81 -21.60 -34.35
C SER A 257 9.63 -20.74 -33.92
N ALA A 258 8.46 -21.34 -33.70
CA ALA A 258 7.27 -20.63 -33.22
C ALA A 258 7.53 -19.87 -31.90
N LEU A 259 8.19 -20.52 -30.93
CA LEU A 259 8.53 -19.88 -29.65
C LEU A 259 9.45 -18.68 -29.83
N ARG A 260 10.43 -18.76 -30.73
CA ARG A 260 11.34 -17.64 -31.03
C ARG A 260 10.58 -16.46 -31.63
N HIS A 261 9.64 -16.70 -32.55
CA HIS A 261 8.81 -15.63 -33.11
C HIS A 261 7.94 -14.96 -32.06
N ILE A 262 7.27 -15.74 -31.20
CA ILE A 262 6.47 -15.19 -30.09
C ILE A 262 7.36 -14.34 -29.19
N LEU A 263 8.51 -14.85 -28.74
CA LEU A 263 9.42 -14.11 -27.87
C LEU A 263 9.93 -12.81 -28.51
N ALA A 264 10.20 -12.81 -29.83
CA ALA A 264 10.61 -11.61 -30.55
C ALA A 264 9.50 -10.54 -30.61
N ARG A 265 8.22 -10.95 -30.65
CA ARG A 265 7.06 -10.04 -30.56
C ARG A 265 6.84 -9.51 -29.14
N LEU A 266 6.98 -10.37 -28.13
CA LEU A 266 6.80 -9.97 -26.72
C LEU A 266 7.90 -9.02 -26.23
N PHE A 267 9.13 -9.16 -26.71
CA PHE A 267 10.28 -8.35 -26.28
C PHE A 267 10.96 -7.64 -27.46
N PRO A 268 10.34 -6.58 -28.01
CA PRO A 268 10.89 -5.84 -29.14
C PRO A 268 12.01 -4.89 -28.69
N PHE A 269 13.27 -5.26 -28.96
CA PHE A 269 14.44 -4.55 -28.44
C PHE A 269 14.71 -3.16 -29.07
N LYS A 270 14.06 -2.78 -30.17
CA LYS A 270 14.36 -1.56 -30.96
C LYS A 270 13.51 -0.32 -30.61
N ARG A 271 12.97 -0.21 -29.40
CA ARG A 271 12.00 0.86 -29.03
C ARG A 271 12.61 2.07 -28.29
N GLY A 272 13.92 2.10 -28.05
CA GLY A 272 14.59 3.20 -27.34
C GLY A 272 14.25 3.32 -25.84
N LEU A 273 15.00 4.16 -25.12
CA LEU A 273 14.95 4.27 -23.65
C LEU A 273 13.66 4.91 -23.10
N THR A 274 13.20 5.98 -23.73
CA THR A 274 11.98 6.70 -23.33
C THR A 274 10.98 6.77 -24.46
N HIS A 275 9.71 6.60 -24.12
CA HIS A 275 8.60 6.75 -25.04
C HIS A 275 8.31 8.22 -25.38
N ALA A 276 7.43 8.46 -26.36
CA ALA A 276 6.98 9.79 -26.80
C ALA A 276 6.40 10.63 -25.66
N CYS A 277 5.67 10.01 -24.74
CA CYS A 277 5.39 10.57 -23.41
C CYS A 277 6.47 10.02 -22.50
N TRP A 278 7.34 10.86 -21.94
CA TRP A 278 8.30 10.36 -20.95
C TRP A 278 7.50 9.73 -19.80
N ALA A 279 7.64 8.43 -19.58
CA ALA A 279 7.05 7.80 -18.41
C ALA A 279 7.65 8.44 -17.16
N PRO A 280 6.87 8.68 -16.10
CA PRO A 280 7.34 9.44 -14.94
C PRO A 280 8.21 8.56 -14.01
N ASN A 281 9.39 8.19 -14.51
CA ASN A 281 10.36 7.32 -13.88
C ASN A 281 11.76 7.97 -13.85
N PHE A 282 12.81 7.18 -13.61
CA PHE A 282 14.17 7.72 -13.47
C PHE A 282 14.64 8.42 -14.74
N TRP A 283 14.27 7.89 -15.90
CA TRP A 283 14.74 8.36 -17.19
C TRP A 283 14.14 9.71 -17.57
N ALA A 284 12.92 10.03 -17.11
CA ALA A 284 12.37 11.37 -17.25
C ALA A 284 13.22 12.42 -16.50
N LEU A 285 13.67 12.10 -15.28
CA LEU A 285 14.56 12.98 -14.50
C LEU A 285 15.94 13.08 -15.15
N TYR A 286 16.48 11.95 -15.63
CA TYR A 286 17.77 11.88 -16.29
C TYR A 286 17.80 12.68 -17.59
N ASN A 287 16.80 12.50 -18.46
CA ASN A 287 16.66 13.26 -19.70
C ASN A 287 16.44 14.75 -19.44
N PHE A 288 15.68 15.11 -18.40
CA PHE A 288 15.51 16.51 -18.00
C PHE A 288 16.83 17.14 -17.54
N ALA A 289 17.61 16.41 -16.74
CA ALA A 289 18.93 16.85 -16.29
C ALA A 289 19.91 17.01 -17.46
N ASP A 290 19.91 16.08 -18.42
CA ASP A 290 20.69 16.16 -19.65
C ASP A 290 20.30 17.40 -20.48
N LEU A 291 19.00 17.64 -20.67
CA LEU A 291 18.50 18.80 -21.40
C LEU A 291 18.90 20.11 -20.73
N PHE A 292 18.81 20.18 -19.40
CA PHE A 292 19.19 21.36 -18.64
C PHE A 292 20.70 21.62 -18.72
N ALA A 293 21.51 20.57 -18.57
CA ALA A 293 22.96 20.63 -18.72
C ALA A 293 23.35 21.08 -20.14
N HIS A 294 22.71 20.53 -21.17
CA HIS A 294 22.93 20.92 -22.57
C HIS A 294 22.66 22.42 -22.78
N LYS A 295 21.55 22.96 -22.24
CA LYS A 295 21.25 24.40 -22.32
C LYS A 295 22.27 25.27 -21.61
N ILE A 296 22.78 24.84 -20.45
CA ILE A 296 23.83 25.56 -19.72
C ILE A 296 25.13 25.57 -20.53
N VAL A 297 25.58 24.40 -21.01
CA VAL A 297 26.82 24.27 -21.79
C VAL A 297 26.73 25.10 -23.07
N ALA A 298 25.62 25.03 -23.81
CA ALA A 298 25.41 25.83 -25.01
C ALA A 298 25.51 27.34 -24.72
N LYS A 299 24.91 27.80 -23.61
CA LYS A 299 24.97 29.21 -23.19
C LYS A 299 26.39 29.63 -22.78
N ILE A 300 27.08 28.85 -21.96
CA ILE A 300 28.45 29.15 -21.48
C ILE A 300 29.41 29.24 -22.67
N VAL A 301 29.35 28.27 -23.59
CA VAL A 301 30.20 28.26 -24.79
C VAL A 301 29.93 29.47 -25.67
N SER A 302 28.66 29.82 -25.91
CA SER A 302 28.34 31.01 -26.70
C SER A 302 28.89 32.31 -26.10
N SER A 303 29.16 32.32 -24.79
CA SER A 303 29.68 33.47 -24.04
C SER A 303 31.18 33.45 -23.77
N THR A 304 31.87 32.32 -23.92
CA THR A 304 33.29 32.18 -23.54
C THR A 304 34.11 31.50 -24.62
N ASN A 305 35.13 32.18 -25.14
CA ASN A 305 36.08 31.65 -26.13
C ASN A 305 37.16 30.77 -25.46
N CYS A 306 36.75 29.93 -24.48
CA CYS A 306 37.66 29.19 -23.60
C CYS A 306 37.93 27.77 -24.13
N SER A 307 39.20 27.43 -24.32
CA SER A 307 39.67 26.12 -24.82
C SER A 307 39.42 24.94 -23.85
N ALA A 308 39.21 25.21 -22.56
CA ALA A 308 38.93 24.17 -21.55
C ALA A 308 37.58 23.45 -21.78
N TRP A 309 36.61 24.09 -22.45
CA TRP A 309 35.28 23.55 -22.72
C TRP A 309 35.15 22.90 -24.11
N HIS A 310 36.23 22.90 -24.90
CA HIS A 310 36.21 22.43 -26.29
C HIS A 310 35.94 20.93 -26.43
N TRP A 311 36.34 20.12 -25.43
CA TRP A 311 36.03 18.68 -25.40
C TRP A 311 34.54 18.40 -25.16
N LEU A 312 33.84 19.25 -24.39
CA LEU A 312 32.39 19.17 -24.16
C LEU A 312 31.61 19.61 -25.41
N LEU A 313 32.12 20.58 -26.15
CA LEU A 313 31.56 20.98 -27.44
C LEU A 313 31.64 19.90 -28.51
N LYS A 314 32.69 19.09 -28.49
CA LYS A 314 32.84 17.97 -29.42
C LYS A 314 31.84 16.85 -29.17
N ARG A 315 31.25 16.82 -27.96
CA ARG A 315 30.28 15.82 -27.51
C ARG A 315 28.84 16.34 -27.57
N CYS A 316 28.62 17.63 -27.37
CA CYS A 316 27.32 18.28 -27.53
C CYS A 316 26.96 18.43 -29.01
N PRO A 317 25.90 17.78 -29.52
CA PRO A 317 25.44 17.99 -30.88
C PRO A 317 24.95 19.45 -31.06
N PRO A 318 25.15 20.06 -32.25
CA PRO A 318 24.50 21.32 -32.57
C PRO A 318 22.98 21.11 -32.74
N GLY A 319 22.17 21.80 -31.94
CA GLY A 319 20.70 21.75 -32.01
C GLY A 319 20.03 21.15 -30.77
N THR A 320 18.71 21.01 -30.79
CA THR A 320 17.95 20.43 -29.67
C THR A 320 18.15 18.90 -29.59
N PRO A 321 18.31 18.33 -28.38
CA PRO A 321 18.51 16.89 -28.22
C PRO A 321 17.34 16.05 -28.79
N GLU A 322 17.65 14.92 -29.42
CA GLU A 322 16.66 14.13 -30.18
C GLU A 322 15.52 13.56 -29.33
N TYR A 323 15.81 13.21 -28.08
CA TYR A 323 14.81 12.69 -27.13
C TYR A 323 13.74 13.71 -26.70
N THR A 324 13.86 14.97 -27.15
CA THR A 324 12.84 16.01 -26.99
C THR A 324 11.90 16.13 -28.19
N ARG A 325 12.07 15.31 -29.24
CA ARG A 325 11.22 15.32 -30.44
C ARG A 325 9.95 14.47 -30.32
N GLY A 326 9.77 13.76 -29.21
CA GLY A 326 8.61 12.89 -28.99
C GLY A 326 8.55 11.66 -29.92
N LEU A 327 9.68 11.27 -30.51
CA LEU A 327 9.78 10.09 -31.36
C LEU A 327 10.24 8.88 -30.54
N VAL A 328 9.66 7.71 -30.81
CA VAL A 328 10.03 6.44 -30.17
C VAL A 328 11.19 5.82 -30.96
N GLN A 329 12.42 6.16 -30.58
CA GLN A 329 13.63 5.67 -31.22
C GLN A 329 14.79 5.60 -30.23
N GLU A 330 15.84 4.89 -30.60
CA GLU A 330 17.12 4.96 -29.90
C GLU A 330 17.75 6.34 -30.14
N TYR A 331 18.30 6.93 -29.09
CA TYR A 331 18.91 8.25 -29.12
C TYR A 331 20.14 8.28 -28.21
N GLU A 332 21.01 9.25 -28.45
CA GLU A 332 22.14 9.55 -27.58
C GLU A 332 21.82 10.77 -26.69
N HIS A 333 22.30 10.72 -25.45
CA HIS A 333 22.28 11.83 -24.50
C HIS A 333 23.32 12.88 -24.92
N ALA A 334 22.97 14.15 -24.74
CA ALA A 334 23.78 15.26 -25.24
C ALA A 334 25.00 15.56 -24.36
N VAL A 335 24.89 15.36 -23.04
CA VAL A 335 25.93 15.68 -22.06
C VAL A 335 26.21 14.49 -21.13
N LEU A 336 25.15 13.91 -20.58
CA LEU A 336 25.20 12.78 -19.66
C LEU A 336 25.57 11.48 -20.41
N PRO A 337 26.08 10.46 -19.70
CA PRO A 337 26.39 9.16 -20.32
C PRO A 337 25.17 8.50 -20.99
N ASN A 338 25.38 7.93 -22.18
CA ASN A 338 24.38 7.10 -22.85
C ASN A 338 24.06 5.88 -21.99
N ILE A 339 22.78 5.62 -21.81
CA ILE A 339 22.29 4.45 -21.08
C ILE A 339 22.06 3.33 -22.09
N SER A 340 22.51 2.11 -21.76
CA SER A 340 22.29 0.91 -22.56
C SER A 340 21.41 -0.12 -21.83
N PRO A 341 20.78 -1.08 -22.53
CA PRO A 341 19.94 -2.09 -21.88
C PRO A 341 20.64 -2.85 -20.74
N PRO A 342 21.93 -3.26 -20.87
CA PRO A 342 22.65 -3.89 -19.75
C PRO A 342 22.77 -3.02 -18.50
N VAL A 343 22.94 -1.69 -18.64
CA VAL A 343 22.98 -0.76 -17.50
C VAL A 343 21.65 -0.76 -16.78
N THR A 344 20.55 -0.67 -17.52
CA THR A 344 19.19 -0.71 -16.93
C THR A 344 18.92 -2.04 -16.22
N PHE A 345 19.35 -3.15 -16.81
CA PHE A 345 19.24 -4.48 -16.20
C PHE A 345 20.01 -4.56 -14.88
N ALA A 346 21.25 -4.06 -14.83
CA ALA A 346 22.04 -4.01 -13.60
C ALA A 346 21.37 -3.15 -12.51
N LEU A 347 20.83 -1.98 -12.87
CA LEU A 347 20.10 -1.12 -11.93
C LEU A 347 18.84 -1.79 -11.38
N ILE A 348 18.09 -2.51 -12.21
CA ILE A 348 16.92 -3.30 -11.79
C ILE A 348 17.35 -4.38 -10.80
N LEU A 349 18.41 -5.14 -11.09
CA LEU A 349 18.92 -6.18 -10.18
C LEU A 349 19.30 -5.60 -8.81
N CYS A 350 19.99 -4.45 -8.80
CA CYS A 350 20.30 -3.73 -7.57
C CYS A 350 19.02 -3.32 -6.82
N ALA A 351 18.05 -2.71 -7.53
CA ALA A 351 16.78 -2.26 -6.96
C ALA A 351 15.85 -3.39 -6.52
N LEU A 352 16.04 -4.62 -7.01
CA LEU A 352 15.32 -5.81 -6.56
C LEU A 352 15.86 -6.38 -5.24
N THR A 353 17.03 -5.96 -4.76
CA THR A 353 17.62 -6.50 -3.51
C THR A 353 16.66 -6.41 -2.30
N PRO A 354 16.00 -5.26 -2.03
CA PRO A 354 14.98 -5.16 -0.98
C PRO A 354 13.86 -6.20 -1.05
N CYS A 355 13.45 -6.59 -2.27
CA CYS A 355 12.37 -7.55 -2.54
C CYS A 355 12.59 -8.88 -1.82
N PHE A 356 13.85 -9.32 -1.69
CA PHE A 356 14.23 -10.57 -1.04
C PHE A 356 14.61 -10.37 0.44
N LEU A 357 15.20 -9.23 0.81
CA LEU A 357 15.64 -8.96 2.18
C LEU A 357 14.48 -8.89 3.19
N VAL A 358 13.29 -8.45 2.75
CA VAL A 358 12.07 -8.40 3.57
C VAL A 358 11.75 -9.75 4.22
N PHE A 359 12.13 -10.86 3.60
CA PHE A 359 11.88 -12.21 4.11
C PHE A 359 12.99 -12.76 5.04
N LYS A 360 14.15 -12.10 5.13
CA LYS A 360 15.29 -12.54 5.96
C LYS A 360 15.37 -11.87 7.34
N GLY A 361 14.66 -10.75 7.57
CA GLY A 361 14.80 -9.91 8.77
C GLY A 361 13.77 -10.13 9.89
N LYS A 362 13.42 -9.05 10.62
CA LYS A 362 12.46 -8.94 11.75
C LYS A 362 11.11 -9.65 11.58
N PHE A 363 10.76 -10.05 10.36
CA PHE A 363 9.46 -10.62 10.01
C PHE A 363 9.34 -12.12 10.24
N GLY A 364 10.44 -12.87 10.46
CA GLY A 364 10.50 -14.25 11.03
C GLY A 364 9.74 -15.39 10.32
N LYS A 365 8.63 -15.12 9.63
CA LYS A 365 7.82 -15.99 8.77
C LYS A 365 7.13 -15.11 7.71
N PRO A 366 6.97 -15.57 6.45
CA PRO A 366 6.36 -14.74 5.42
C PRO A 366 4.88 -14.47 5.74
N SER A 367 4.52 -13.20 5.80
CA SER A 367 3.15 -12.71 5.97
C SER A 367 2.61 -12.14 4.65
N ASP A 368 1.29 -11.96 4.56
CA ASP A 368 0.64 -11.26 3.45
C ASP A 368 1.18 -9.83 3.27
N GLU A 369 1.70 -9.22 4.34
CA GLU A 369 2.33 -7.90 4.30
C GLU A 369 3.69 -7.95 3.61
N CYS A 370 4.53 -8.94 3.93
CA CYS A 370 5.81 -9.14 3.25
C CYS A 370 5.61 -9.36 1.75
N LEU A 371 4.55 -10.08 1.34
CA LEU A 371 4.18 -10.23 -0.06
C LEU A 371 3.89 -8.87 -0.71
N LEU A 372 3.03 -8.05 -0.10
CA LEU A 372 2.68 -6.73 -0.64
C LEU A 372 3.87 -5.77 -0.67
N ILE A 373 4.73 -5.80 0.35
CA ILE A 373 5.98 -5.03 0.39
C ILE A 373 6.90 -5.46 -0.75
N SER A 374 7.10 -6.77 -0.91
CA SER A 374 7.93 -7.37 -1.95
C SER A 374 7.40 -7.05 -3.36
N LEU A 375 6.09 -7.16 -3.57
CA LEU A 375 5.42 -6.76 -4.83
C LEU A 375 5.65 -5.29 -5.15
N THR A 376 5.55 -4.42 -4.14
CA THR A 376 5.76 -2.98 -4.29
C THR A 376 7.21 -2.67 -4.66
N PHE A 377 8.21 -3.28 -3.99
CA PHE A 377 9.62 -3.14 -4.38
C PHE A 377 9.89 -3.64 -5.80
N SER A 378 9.35 -4.81 -6.14
CA SER A 378 9.52 -5.39 -7.47
C SER A 378 8.95 -4.46 -8.55
N ALA A 379 7.73 -3.96 -8.36
CA ALA A 379 7.11 -3.03 -9.29
C ALA A 379 7.87 -1.70 -9.40
N PHE A 380 8.32 -1.12 -8.29
CA PHE A 380 9.15 0.10 -8.31
C PHE A 380 10.46 -0.12 -9.07
N ALA A 381 11.16 -1.24 -8.85
CA ALA A 381 12.43 -1.52 -9.52
C ALA A 381 12.28 -1.50 -11.05
N PHE A 382 11.29 -2.21 -11.59
CA PHE A 382 11.04 -2.24 -13.03
C PHE A 382 10.47 -0.92 -13.56
N PHE A 383 9.55 -0.28 -12.85
CA PHE A 383 8.97 0.99 -13.30
C PHE A 383 10.00 2.12 -13.34
N CYS A 384 10.83 2.23 -12.29
CA CYS A 384 11.83 3.29 -12.16
C CYS A 384 12.99 3.12 -13.15
N PHE A 385 13.48 1.89 -13.34
CA PHE A 385 14.75 1.64 -14.03
C PHE A 385 14.63 0.77 -15.30
N GLY A 386 13.43 0.43 -15.76
CA GLY A 386 13.22 -0.35 -16.99
C GLY A 386 13.70 0.36 -18.26
N TRP A 387 14.25 -0.39 -19.23
CA TRP A 387 14.72 0.14 -20.53
C TRP A 387 13.61 0.77 -21.37
N HIS A 388 12.39 0.27 -21.29
CA HIS A 388 11.27 0.81 -22.05
C HIS A 388 10.00 0.67 -21.22
N VAL A 389 9.60 1.76 -20.58
CA VAL A 389 8.46 1.79 -19.65
C VAL A 389 7.46 2.83 -20.13
N HIS A 390 6.18 2.46 -20.12
CA HIS A 390 5.08 3.37 -20.41
C HIS A 390 4.51 3.98 -19.13
N GLU A 391 3.96 5.18 -19.23
CA GLU A 391 3.27 5.86 -18.14
C GLU A 391 2.14 5.03 -17.51
N LYS A 392 1.42 4.22 -18.31
CA LYS A 392 0.38 3.30 -17.82
C LYS A 392 0.89 2.22 -16.86
N ALA A 393 2.18 1.88 -16.88
CA ALA A 393 2.77 0.85 -16.02
C ALA A 393 2.82 1.25 -14.53
N ILE A 394 2.62 2.54 -14.19
CA ILE A 394 2.56 3.02 -12.80
C ILE A 394 1.48 2.31 -11.98
N LEU A 395 0.43 1.79 -12.63
CA LEU A 395 -0.62 1.01 -11.98
C LEU A 395 -0.08 -0.28 -11.33
N LEU A 396 1.00 -0.85 -11.85
CA LEU A 396 1.64 -2.02 -11.23
C LEU A 396 2.22 -1.68 -9.85
N VAL A 397 2.61 -0.43 -9.61
CA VAL A 397 3.06 0.00 -8.28
C VAL A 397 1.84 0.38 -7.41
N PHE A 398 0.82 1.00 -8.01
CA PHE A 398 -0.38 1.47 -7.33
C PHE A 398 -1.11 0.37 -6.53
N PHE A 399 -1.44 -0.76 -7.18
CA PHE A 399 -2.26 -1.80 -6.56
C PHE A 399 -1.67 -2.42 -5.29
N PRO A 400 -0.43 -2.94 -5.27
CA PRO A 400 0.13 -3.52 -4.06
C PRO A 400 0.33 -2.48 -2.95
N LEU A 401 0.72 -1.24 -3.30
CA LEU A 401 0.88 -0.18 -2.30
C LEU A 401 -0.46 0.29 -1.72
N CYS A 402 -1.53 0.31 -2.52
CA CYS A 402 -2.89 0.60 -2.06
C CYS A 402 -3.36 -0.40 -0.99
N LEU A 403 -3.20 -1.71 -1.29
CA LEU A 403 -3.55 -2.78 -0.34
C LEU A 403 -2.71 -2.70 0.93
N LEU A 404 -1.41 -2.41 0.78
CA LEU A 404 -0.50 -2.27 1.91
C LEU A 404 -0.87 -1.09 2.80
N ALA A 405 -1.18 0.07 2.22
CA ALA A 405 -1.60 1.25 2.96
C ALA A 405 -2.91 1.00 3.72
N ILE A 406 -3.89 0.35 3.09
CA ILE A 406 -5.17 0.01 3.74
C ILE A 406 -4.96 -0.93 4.94
N LYS A 407 -3.97 -1.81 4.86
CA LYS A 407 -3.61 -2.74 5.94
C LYS A 407 -2.81 -2.06 7.05
N ASP A 408 -1.79 -1.28 6.69
CA ASP A 408 -0.92 -0.55 7.60
C ASP A 408 -0.85 0.94 7.20
N PRO A 409 -1.44 1.83 8.02
CA PRO A 409 -1.43 3.27 7.79
C PRO A 409 -0.04 3.91 7.67
N THR A 410 1.02 3.25 8.13
CA THR A 410 2.41 3.73 7.97
C THR A 410 2.75 3.97 6.49
N PHE A 411 2.14 3.20 5.59
CA PHE A 411 2.34 3.35 4.14
C PHE A 411 1.40 4.38 3.47
N MET A 412 0.55 5.09 4.23
CA MET A 412 -0.38 6.08 3.67
C MET A 412 0.32 7.22 2.93
N GLN A 413 1.43 7.71 3.46
CA GLN A 413 2.14 8.82 2.84
C GLN A 413 2.77 8.44 1.49
N PRO A 414 3.60 7.37 1.37
CA PRO A 414 4.10 6.95 0.06
C PRO A 414 2.96 6.58 -0.90
N PHE A 415 1.87 5.98 -0.40
CA PHE A 415 0.68 5.71 -1.21
C PHE A 415 0.02 6.99 -1.76
N ALA A 416 -0.20 8.01 -0.92
CA ALA A 416 -0.84 9.25 -1.35
C ALA A 416 -0.05 9.96 -2.47
N LEU A 417 1.28 9.95 -2.39
CA LEU A 417 2.17 10.51 -3.40
C LEU A 417 2.08 9.74 -4.71
N LEU A 418 2.15 8.41 -4.63
CA LEU A 418 2.04 7.53 -5.80
C LEU A 418 0.65 7.61 -6.42
N TYR A 419 -0.40 7.73 -5.62
CA TYR A 419 -1.77 7.90 -6.08
C TYR A 419 -1.93 9.18 -6.91
N VAL A 420 -1.44 10.32 -6.39
CA VAL A 420 -1.42 11.58 -7.15
C VAL A 420 -0.64 11.40 -8.45
N ALA A 421 0.58 10.83 -8.40
CA ALA A 421 1.36 10.59 -9.61
C ALA A 421 0.63 9.68 -10.62
N SER A 422 -0.05 8.62 -10.16
CA SER A 422 -0.74 7.65 -11.01
C SER A 422 -1.93 8.25 -11.76
N LEU A 423 -2.62 9.22 -11.17
CA LEU A 423 -3.73 9.92 -11.82
C LEU A 423 -3.21 10.81 -12.95
N PHE A 424 -2.24 11.68 -12.64
CA PHE A 424 -1.76 12.69 -13.57
C PHE A 424 -0.82 12.12 -14.65
N ALA A 425 -0.10 11.03 -14.38
CA ALA A 425 0.78 10.37 -15.35
C ALA A 425 0.09 10.01 -16.66
N GLN A 426 -1.22 9.78 -16.63
CA GLN A 426 -2.01 9.33 -17.79
C GLN A 426 -2.70 10.47 -18.52
N PHE A 427 -2.74 11.67 -17.96
CA PHE A 427 -3.43 12.81 -18.57
C PHE A 427 -2.96 13.15 -19.99
N PRO A 428 -1.68 12.99 -20.35
CA PRO A 428 -1.24 13.23 -21.71
C PRO A 428 -1.86 12.29 -22.75
N LEU A 429 -2.41 11.14 -22.33
CA LEU A 429 -3.12 10.20 -23.21
C LEU A 429 -4.53 10.69 -23.59
N PHE A 430 -5.04 11.70 -22.88
CA PHE A 430 -6.39 12.23 -22.98
C PHE A 430 -6.32 13.73 -23.33
N PHE A 431 -6.16 14.03 -24.62
CA PHE A 431 -5.79 15.37 -25.10
C PHE A 431 -6.90 16.11 -25.87
N THR A 432 -7.95 15.41 -26.30
CA THR A 432 -9.11 16.03 -26.97
C THR A 432 -9.90 16.90 -25.98
N PRO A 433 -10.60 17.96 -26.43
CA PRO A 433 -11.25 18.92 -25.52
C PRO A 433 -12.21 18.27 -24.51
N PHE A 434 -13.02 17.30 -24.97
CA PHE A 434 -13.97 16.58 -24.11
C PHE A 434 -13.25 15.67 -23.11
N GLU A 435 -12.25 14.92 -23.54
CA GLU A 435 -11.46 14.03 -22.68
C GLU A 435 -10.58 14.81 -21.69
N CYS A 436 -10.14 16.02 -22.04
CA CYS A 436 -9.52 16.96 -21.12
C CYS A 436 -10.50 17.37 -20.01
N PHE A 437 -11.77 17.61 -20.32
CA PHE A 437 -12.79 17.81 -19.29
C PHE A 437 -12.99 16.52 -18.45
N LEU A 438 -13.10 15.36 -19.09
CA LEU A 438 -13.31 14.09 -18.40
C LEU A 438 -12.19 13.74 -17.42
N LYS A 439 -10.91 13.85 -17.80
CA LYS A 439 -9.77 13.49 -16.93
C LYS A 439 -9.77 14.32 -15.64
N TRP A 440 -10.09 15.61 -15.73
CA TRP A 440 -10.26 16.49 -14.57
C TRP A 440 -11.51 16.15 -13.76
N ALA A 441 -12.66 15.93 -14.40
CA ALA A 441 -13.91 15.58 -13.74
C ALA A 441 -13.80 14.28 -12.91
N PHE A 442 -13.26 13.22 -13.52
CA PHE A 442 -13.02 11.94 -12.85
C PHE A 442 -12.01 12.06 -11.70
N THR A 443 -10.96 12.85 -11.89
CA THR A 443 -9.94 13.07 -10.85
C THR A 443 -10.53 13.81 -9.65
N LEU A 444 -11.24 14.92 -9.86
CA LEU A 444 -11.88 15.69 -8.79
C LEU A 444 -12.94 14.87 -8.06
N TRP A 445 -13.77 14.13 -8.81
CA TRP A 445 -14.76 13.22 -8.26
C TRP A 445 -14.10 12.15 -7.38
N HIS A 446 -13.03 11.52 -7.84
CA HIS A 446 -12.36 10.46 -7.10
C HIS A 446 -11.63 11.00 -5.85
N PHE A 447 -11.08 12.22 -5.91
CA PHE A 447 -10.57 12.89 -4.70
C PHE A 447 -11.67 13.13 -3.66
N ALA A 448 -12.84 13.63 -4.09
CA ALA A 448 -13.98 13.83 -3.20
C ALA A 448 -14.46 12.49 -2.61
N LEU A 449 -14.51 11.43 -3.42
CA LEU A 449 -14.86 10.08 -2.99
C LEU A 449 -13.86 9.53 -1.97
N CYS A 450 -12.56 9.61 -2.24
CA CYS A 450 -11.51 9.19 -1.30
C CYS A 450 -11.60 9.96 0.02
N GLN A 451 -11.89 11.26 -0.01
CA GLN A 451 -12.09 12.06 1.19
C GLN A 451 -13.34 11.63 1.97
N PHE A 452 -14.45 11.37 1.29
CA PHE A 452 -15.67 10.83 1.89
C PHE A 452 -15.41 9.48 2.54
N LEU A 453 -14.75 8.56 1.83
CA LEU A 453 -14.38 7.24 2.34
C LEU A 453 -13.43 7.34 3.53
N ALA A 454 -12.47 8.27 3.49
CA ALA A 454 -11.57 8.47 4.61
C ALA A 454 -12.30 8.98 5.86
N ASN A 455 -13.29 9.85 5.70
CA ASN A 455 -14.17 10.27 6.78
C ASN A 455 -15.06 9.12 7.27
N PHE A 456 -15.64 8.37 6.35
CA PHE A 456 -16.51 7.24 6.64
C PHE A 456 -15.79 6.15 7.45
N VAL A 457 -14.56 5.79 7.05
CA VAL A 457 -13.76 4.76 7.71
C VAL A 457 -13.11 5.29 8.98
N TRP A 458 -12.34 6.38 8.90
CA TRP A 458 -11.45 6.83 9.98
C TRP A 458 -11.96 8.08 10.72
N GLY A 459 -13.07 8.69 10.32
CA GLY A 459 -13.59 9.94 10.91
C GLY A 459 -12.77 11.18 10.53
N ILE A 460 -11.77 11.04 9.66
CA ILE A 460 -10.84 12.11 9.31
C ILE A 460 -11.58 13.18 8.49
N ARG A 461 -11.54 14.42 8.95
CA ARG A 461 -12.18 15.55 8.24
C ARG A 461 -11.25 16.13 7.17
N LEU A 462 -11.81 16.82 6.17
CA LEU A 462 -11.03 17.49 5.12
C LEU A 462 -10.00 18.48 5.70
N ALA A 463 -10.36 19.20 6.78
CA ALA A 463 -9.46 20.11 7.50
C ALA A 463 -8.29 19.41 8.22
N GLU A 464 -8.36 18.09 8.42
CA GLU A 464 -7.29 17.28 9.02
C GLU A 464 -6.38 16.71 7.93
N PHE A 465 -6.93 16.32 6.77
CA PHE A 465 -6.15 16.10 5.55
C PHE A 465 -5.36 17.35 5.16
N ALA A 466 -5.88 18.53 5.53
CA ALA A 466 -5.23 19.79 5.31
C ALA A 466 -3.85 19.92 6.03
N GLN A 467 -3.47 18.97 6.88
CA GLN A 467 -2.22 19.01 7.65
C GLN A 467 -1.10 18.15 7.03
N PHE A 468 -1.38 17.36 5.99
CA PHE A 468 -0.36 16.64 5.23
C PHE A 468 0.34 17.59 4.25
N THR A 469 1.26 18.41 4.76
CA THR A 469 1.96 19.44 3.99
C THR A 469 2.60 18.92 2.71
N VAL A 470 3.14 17.70 2.74
CA VAL A 470 3.83 17.09 1.58
C VAL A 470 2.86 16.67 0.48
N ALA A 471 1.77 15.96 0.82
CA ALA A 471 0.78 15.52 -0.16
C ALA A 471 0.04 16.72 -0.80
N LYS A 472 -0.16 17.80 -0.04
CA LYS A 472 -0.69 19.05 -0.56
C LYS A 472 0.23 19.70 -1.57
N LEU A 473 1.52 19.84 -1.22
CA LEU A 473 2.50 20.46 -2.10
C LEU A 473 2.62 19.64 -3.38
N ALA A 474 2.61 18.31 -3.28
CA ALA A 474 2.58 17.39 -4.40
C ALA A 474 1.35 17.63 -5.30
N LEU A 475 0.14 17.67 -4.73
CA LEU A 475 -1.08 17.93 -5.49
C LEU A 475 -1.07 19.31 -6.14
N PHE A 476 -0.67 20.35 -5.40
CA PHE A 476 -0.59 21.71 -5.92
C PHE A 476 0.41 21.83 -7.07
N GLN A 477 1.60 21.22 -6.92
CA GLN A 477 2.60 21.12 -7.98
C GLN A 477 2.02 20.43 -9.22
N MET A 478 1.31 19.31 -9.05
CA MET A 478 0.73 18.58 -10.18
C MET A 478 -0.38 19.37 -10.88
N VAL A 479 -1.26 20.02 -10.11
CA VAL A 479 -2.31 20.87 -10.67
C VAL A 479 -1.70 22.02 -11.46
N LEU A 480 -0.66 22.67 -10.93
CA LEU A 480 0.03 23.75 -11.63
C LEU A 480 0.74 23.27 -12.90
N ALA A 481 1.46 22.14 -12.83
CA ALA A 481 2.14 21.54 -13.96
C ALA A 481 1.15 21.16 -15.09
N GLN A 482 0.01 20.58 -14.72
CA GLN A 482 -1.00 20.17 -15.67
C GLN A 482 -1.80 21.36 -16.22
N PHE A 483 -2.11 22.36 -15.39
CA PHE A 483 -2.76 23.59 -15.84
C PHE A 483 -1.88 24.35 -16.84
N TYR A 484 -0.57 24.37 -16.60
CA TYR A 484 0.38 24.89 -17.58
C TYR A 484 0.32 24.13 -18.90
N ALA A 485 0.33 22.79 -18.85
CA ALA A 485 0.32 21.93 -20.03
C ALA A 485 -0.98 22.06 -20.84
N ASP A 486 -2.14 22.04 -20.18
CA ASP A 486 -3.45 22.05 -20.82
C ASP A 486 -3.85 23.46 -21.32
N PHE A 487 -3.46 24.55 -20.62
CA PHE A 487 -3.98 25.90 -20.89
C PHE A 487 -2.91 26.96 -21.15
N CYS A 488 -1.87 27.03 -20.31
CA CYS A 488 -0.93 28.16 -20.41
C CYS A 488 0.05 28.03 -21.57
N HIS A 489 0.51 26.83 -21.90
CA HIS A 489 1.59 26.67 -22.88
C HIS A 489 1.21 27.22 -24.26
N GLN A 490 0.05 26.82 -24.78
CA GLN A 490 -0.41 27.28 -26.10
C GLN A 490 -0.61 28.81 -26.13
N LEU A 491 -1.06 29.41 -25.02
CA LEU A 491 -1.23 30.86 -24.89
C LEU A 491 0.10 31.63 -24.87
N ILE A 492 1.13 31.08 -24.23
CA ILE A 492 2.41 31.77 -24.03
C ILE A 492 3.39 31.51 -25.19
N PHE A 493 3.46 30.28 -25.68
CA PHE A 493 4.49 29.83 -26.61
C PHE A 493 3.95 29.45 -27.99
N GLY A 494 2.62 29.38 -28.18
CA GLY A 494 2.02 28.93 -29.43
C GLY A 494 2.44 27.49 -29.77
N SER A 495 2.98 27.28 -30.97
CA SER A 495 3.54 25.99 -31.40
C SER A 495 5.01 25.79 -31.02
N ASN A 496 5.66 26.80 -30.40
CA ASN A 496 7.05 26.68 -30.00
C ASN A 496 7.19 25.78 -28.77
N PHE A 497 8.26 24.98 -28.72
CA PHE A 497 8.50 24.03 -27.64
C PHE A 497 7.38 23.00 -27.44
N ALA A 498 6.85 22.44 -28.53
CA ALA A 498 5.72 21.50 -28.54
C ALA A 498 5.83 20.29 -27.59
N PHE A 499 7.04 19.91 -27.18
CA PHE A 499 7.25 18.80 -26.24
C PHE A 499 7.14 19.21 -24.75
N LEU A 500 7.26 20.50 -24.43
CA LEU A 500 7.29 21.02 -23.07
C LEU A 500 6.01 20.71 -22.25
N PRO A 501 4.79 20.77 -22.82
CA PRO A 501 3.56 20.36 -22.14
C PRO A 501 3.53 18.89 -21.71
N MET A 502 4.27 18.02 -22.42
CA MET A 502 4.36 16.60 -22.09
C MET A 502 5.44 16.36 -21.03
N MET A 503 6.54 17.09 -21.14
CA MET A 503 7.70 16.97 -20.26
C MET A 503 7.42 17.46 -18.83
N VAL A 504 6.79 18.63 -18.67
CA VAL A 504 6.61 19.26 -17.35
C VAL A 504 5.77 18.39 -16.38
N PRO A 505 4.59 17.89 -16.76
CA PRO A 505 3.82 16.97 -15.92
C PRO A 505 4.56 15.63 -15.68
N SER A 506 5.30 15.12 -16.66
CA SER A 506 6.08 13.89 -16.53
C SER A 506 7.17 14.01 -15.47
N VAL A 507 7.99 15.07 -15.55
CA VAL A 507 9.06 15.33 -14.57
C VAL A 507 8.48 15.57 -13.17
N ALA A 508 7.38 16.32 -13.07
CA ALA A 508 6.68 16.53 -11.81
C ALA A 508 6.18 15.21 -11.19
N CYS A 509 5.56 14.33 -11.99
CA CYS A 509 5.15 13.00 -11.55
C CYS A 509 6.35 12.14 -11.13
N ALA A 510 7.45 12.19 -11.89
CA ALA A 510 8.64 11.38 -11.60
C ALA A 510 9.25 11.75 -10.23
N LEU A 511 9.26 13.03 -9.86
CA LEU A 511 9.68 13.47 -8.52
C LEU A 511 8.81 12.85 -7.41
N LEU A 512 7.49 12.80 -7.61
CA LEU A 512 6.58 12.17 -6.64
C LEU A 512 6.77 10.66 -6.54
N VAL A 513 6.98 9.98 -7.67
CA VAL A 513 7.29 8.55 -7.70
C VAL A 513 8.58 8.26 -6.93
N PHE A 514 9.64 9.04 -7.16
CA PHE A 514 10.90 8.86 -6.44
C PHE A 514 10.78 9.16 -4.95
N PHE A 515 10.08 10.24 -4.58
CA PHE A 515 9.86 10.56 -3.18
C PHE A 515 9.02 9.47 -2.47
N SER A 516 8.01 8.92 -3.16
CA SER A 516 7.26 7.75 -2.70
C SER A 516 8.17 6.53 -2.52
N TYR A 517 9.02 6.22 -3.50
CA TYR A 517 9.93 5.08 -3.47
C TYR A 517 10.96 5.17 -2.33
N PHE A 518 11.59 6.32 -2.16
CA PHE A 518 12.54 6.52 -1.06
C PHE A 518 11.87 6.45 0.30
N HIS A 519 10.70 7.09 0.46
CA HIS A 519 9.96 7.00 1.72
C HIS A 519 9.54 5.56 2.01
N PHE A 520 9.13 4.81 0.99
CA PHE A 520 8.81 3.39 1.11
C PHE A 520 10.00 2.56 1.61
N ILE A 521 11.20 2.76 1.04
CA ILE A 521 12.44 2.11 1.51
C ILE A 521 12.70 2.45 2.99
N LEU A 522 12.60 3.72 3.36
CA LEU A 522 12.84 4.18 4.73
C LEU A 522 11.86 3.54 5.72
N ILE A 523 10.56 3.49 5.40
CA ILE A 523 9.55 2.85 6.26
C ILE A 523 9.87 1.38 6.49
N VAL A 524 10.32 0.65 5.47
CA VAL A 524 10.56 -0.78 5.57
C VAL A 524 11.87 -1.11 6.31
N PHE A 525 12.94 -0.34 6.11
CA PHE A 525 14.27 -0.69 6.61
C PHE A 525 14.82 0.21 7.71
N ALA A 526 14.33 1.44 7.89
CA ALA A 526 14.83 2.30 8.96
C ALA A 526 14.13 1.95 10.28
N GLU A 527 14.89 1.46 11.26
CA GLU A 527 14.39 1.10 12.59
C GLU A 527 13.74 2.27 13.33
N SER A 528 14.12 3.51 12.99
CA SER A 528 13.61 4.76 13.56
C SER A 528 12.44 5.38 12.79
N ALA A 529 12.09 4.89 11.59
CA ALA A 529 11.01 5.46 10.77
C ALA A 529 9.60 5.09 11.26
N GLN A 530 9.47 4.12 12.18
CA GLN A 530 8.21 3.86 12.88
C GLN A 530 7.79 5.01 13.82
N ILE A 531 8.62 6.05 14.00
CA ILE A 531 8.42 7.11 14.99
C ILE A 531 7.68 8.35 14.44
N HIS A 532 7.30 8.40 13.16
CA HIS A 532 6.70 9.63 12.60
C HIS A 532 5.18 9.64 12.38
N PHE A 533 4.44 8.60 12.75
CA PHE A 533 2.97 8.66 12.72
C PHE A 533 2.32 8.72 14.10
N PHE A 534 1.60 9.83 14.28
CA PHE A 534 1.11 10.43 15.51
C PHE A 534 2.21 10.97 16.45
N LYS A 535 2.67 12.20 16.16
CA LYS A 535 2.63 13.20 17.23
C LYS A 535 1.17 13.26 17.68
N PHE A 536 0.78 12.40 18.62
CA PHE A 536 -0.47 12.50 19.35
C PHE A 536 -0.39 13.81 20.13
N ARG A 537 -0.66 14.94 19.47
CA ARG A 537 -0.96 16.16 20.18
C ARG A 537 -2.41 16.00 20.57
N CYS A 538 -2.69 15.69 21.83
CA CYS A 538 -4.06 15.69 22.34
C CYS A 538 -4.60 17.13 22.24
N ARG A 539 -5.19 17.48 21.09
CA ARG A 539 -5.61 18.86 20.76
C ARG A 539 -6.87 19.30 21.50
N ARG A 540 -7.67 18.35 21.98
CA ARG A 540 -8.87 18.58 22.79
C ARG A 540 -8.96 17.52 23.86
N ARG A 541 -9.06 17.96 25.12
CA ARG A 541 -9.13 17.09 26.30
C ARG A 541 -10.53 17.15 26.91
N GLU A 542 -11.52 16.74 26.11
CA GLU A 542 -12.92 16.69 26.51
C GLU A 542 -13.35 15.22 26.67
N VAL A 543 -14.16 14.95 27.68
CA VAL A 543 -14.75 13.62 27.87
C VAL A 543 -15.88 13.44 26.86
N LEU A 544 -15.64 12.64 25.82
CA LEU A 544 -16.60 12.42 24.73
C LEU A 544 -17.63 11.33 25.05
N TYR A 545 -17.28 10.37 25.89
CA TYR A 545 -18.12 9.23 26.21
C TYR A 545 -17.80 8.72 27.62
N VAL A 546 -18.84 8.41 28.38
CA VAL A 546 -18.72 7.78 29.70
C VAL A 546 -19.72 6.65 29.78
N ALA A 547 -19.27 5.52 30.32
CA ALA A 547 -20.10 4.36 30.58
C ALA A 547 -19.67 3.69 31.88
N ASP A 548 -20.66 3.26 32.65
CA ASP A 548 -20.47 2.58 33.92
C ASP A 548 -21.16 1.21 33.83
N GLU A 549 -20.47 0.15 34.23
CA GLU A 549 -21.05 -1.18 34.31
C GLU A 549 -20.63 -1.84 35.63
N VAL A 550 -21.61 -2.38 36.35
CA VAL A 550 -21.39 -3.10 37.60
C VAL A 550 -21.35 -4.57 37.27
N VAL A 551 -20.23 -5.22 37.61
CA VAL A 551 -20.04 -6.65 37.35
C VAL A 551 -19.82 -7.37 38.67
N LEU A 552 -20.70 -8.32 38.98
CA LEU A 552 -20.48 -9.26 40.08
C LEU A 552 -19.42 -10.27 39.65
N LEU A 553 -18.29 -10.27 40.36
CA LEU A 553 -17.23 -11.26 40.18
C LEU A 553 -17.64 -12.52 40.95
N GLY A 554 -17.90 -13.63 40.25
CA GLY A 554 -18.31 -14.89 40.88
C GLY A 554 -17.31 -15.40 41.93
N GLN A 555 -17.82 -16.09 42.96
CA GLN A 555 -17.00 -16.71 44.00
C GLN A 555 -16.29 -17.99 43.49
N PRO A 556 -15.03 -18.27 43.92
CA PRO A 556 -14.20 -17.48 44.82
C PRO A 556 -13.12 -16.72 44.04
N ALA A 557 -13.39 -15.47 43.61
CA ALA A 557 -12.38 -14.61 42.98
C ALA A 557 -11.58 -13.81 44.03
N HIS A 558 -10.85 -14.51 44.91
CA HIS A 558 -9.91 -13.85 45.83
C HIS A 558 -8.87 -13.06 45.04
N TYR A 559 -8.54 -11.85 45.51
CA TYR A 559 -7.42 -11.09 44.95
C TYR A 559 -6.12 -11.83 45.27
N ILE A 560 -5.44 -12.32 44.22
CA ILE A 560 -4.11 -12.89 44.33
C ILE A 560 -3.17 -11.91 43.64
N THR A 561 -2.20 -11.38 44.39
CA THR A 561 -1.14 -10.49 43.86
C THR A 561 -0.48 -11.13 42.64
N GLU A 562 -0.23 -10.34 41.59
CA GLU A 562 0.22 -10.77 40.25
C GLU A 562 -0.79 -11.55 39.37
N TYR A 563 -2.02 -11.80 39.84
CA TYR A 563 -3.06 -12.49 39.04
C TYR A 563 -4.34 -11.66 38.82
N LEU A 564 -4.25 -10.34 39.02
CA LEU A 564 -5.37 -9.40 38.80
C LEU A 564 -6.01 -9.55 37.41
N ALA A 565 -5.21 -9.80 36.38
CA ALA A 565 -5.68 -10.00 35.02
C ALA A 565 -6.66 -11.17 34.87
N VAL A 566 -6.47 -12.26 35.60
CA VAL A 566 -7.35 -13.44 35.57
C VAL A 566 -8.74 -13.08 36.08
N ARG A 567 -8.80 -12.20 37.08
CA ARG A 567 -10.04 -11.75 37.70
C ARG A 567 -10.77 -10.69 36.85
N GLU A 568 -10.03 -9.69 36.34
CA GLU A 568 -10.66 -8.45 35.85
C GLU A 568 -10.59 -8.26 34.33
N ALA A 569 -9.62 -8.86 33.62
CA ALA A 569 -9.46 -8.61 32.19
C ALA A 569 -10.68 -9.08 31.36
N GLY A 570 -11.28 -10.21 31.74
CA GLY A 570 -12.49 -10.75 31.09
C GLY A 570 -13.72 -9.85 31.28
N PRO A 571 -14.09 -9.49 32.51
CA PRO A 571 -15.11 -8.48 32.81
C PRO A 571 -14.89 -7.15 32.08
N ILE A 572 -13.69 -6.57 32.17
CA ILE A 572 -13.33 -5.30 31.53
C ILE A 572 -13.53 -5.39 30.00
N ARG A 573 -13.05 -6.46 29.37
CA ARG A 573 -13.26 -6.71 27.94
C ARG A 573 -14.73 -6.72 27.58
N ARG A 574 -15.57 -7.44 28.33
CA ARG A 574 -17.01 -7.56 28.05
C ARG A 574 -17.72 -6.21 28.16
N ALA A 575 -17.41 -5.43 29.18
CA ALA A 575 -17.96 -4.09 29.36
C ALA A 575 -17.56 -3.18 28.20
N ILE A 576 -16.26 -3.08 27.91
CA ILE A 576 -15.74 -2.27 26.81
C ILE A 576 -16.37 -2.68 25.48
N CYS A 577 -16.43 -3.98 25.14
CA CYS A 577 -17.05 -4.44 23.89
C CYS A 577 -18.53 -4.08 23.76
N ARG A 578 -19.29 -4.02 24.85
CA ARG A 578 -20.70 -3.62 24.82
C ARG A 578 -20.85 -2.12 24.54
N HIS A 579 -20.03 -1.31 25.17
CA HIS A 579 -20.04 0.14 25.00
C HIS A 579 -19.38 0.62 23.68
N LEU A 580 -18.45 -0.16 23.12
CA LEU A 580 -17.79 0.13 21.84
C LEU A 580 -18.75 0.17 20.64
N LYS A 581 -19.96 -0.40 20.74
CA LYS A 581 -20.98 -0.27 19.68
C LYS A 581 -21.46 1.17 19.48
N HIS A 582 -21.31 2.02 20.49
CA HIS A 582 -21.88 3.37 20.54
C HIS A 582 -20.82 4.47 20.73
N CYS A 583 -19.54 4.11 20.79
CA CYS A 583 -18.43 5.02 21.09
C CYS A 583 -17.54 5.25 19.84
N PRO A 584 -16.95 6.45 19.66
CA PRO A 584 -15.87 6.66 18.69
C PRO A 584 -14.68 5.72 18.93
N LYS A 585 -13.89 5.48 17.87
CA LYS A 585 -12.77 4.53 17.85
C LYS A 585 -11.76 4.83 18.97
N ILE A 586 -11.55 3.86 19.87
CA ILE A 586 -10.49 3.90 20.88
C ILE A 586 -9.16 3.51 20.19
N GLN A 587 -8.21 4.43 20.14
CA GLN A 587 -6.87 4.18 19.60
C GLN A 587 -5.90 3.69 20.68
N LEU A 588 -6.09 4.15 21.91
CA LEU A 588 -5.26 3.84 23.06
C LEU A 588 -6.15 3.75 24.31
N LEU A 589 -5.89 2.77 25.17
CA LEU A 589 -6.58 2.64 26.46
C LEU A 589 -5.57 2.75 27.61
N PHE A 590 -5.80 3.68 28.52
CA PHE A 590 -5.15 3.66 29.83
C PHE A 590 -5.86 2.65 30.73
N VAL A 591 -5.10 1.76 31.34
CA VAL A 591 -5.63 0.71 32.23
C VAL A 591 -5.05 0.94 33.63
N ASP A 592 -5.92 0.99 34.65
CA ASP A 592 -5.50 1.11 36.05
C ASP A 592 -4.85 -0.20 36.52
N GLY A 593 -3.53 -0.24 36.47
CA GLY A 593 -2.74 -1.44 36.72
C GLY A 593 -1.50 -1.53 35.85
N ASN A 594 -0.69 -2.54 36.09
CA ASN A 594 0.58 -2.71 35.39
C ASN A 594 0.39 -3.29 33.97
N GLY A 595 1.28 -2.88 33.07
CA GLY A 595 1.53 -3.50 31.77
C GLY A 595 2.67 -4.50 31.85
N LYS A 596 3.73 -4.29 31.06
CA LYS A 596 4.91 -5.15 31.04
C LYS A 596 5.68 -5.12 32.36
N TRP A 597 5.56 -4.08 33.19
CA TRP A 597 6.13 -4.02 34.54
C TRP A 597 5.41 -5.00 35.49
N HIS A 598 5.70 -6.28 35.33
CA HIS A 598 5.07 -7.41 36.01
C HIS A 598 6.06 -8.57 36.07
N SER A 599 5.99 -9.46 37.07
CA SER A 599 6.93 -10.59 37.20
C SER A 599 7.01 -11.50 35.95
N ARG A 600 5.95 -11.50 35.14
CA ARG A 600 5.84 -12.27 33.89
C ARG A 600 5.89 -11.41 32.62
N GLY A 601 6.18 -10.12 32.72
CA GLY A 601 6.12 -9.23 31.56
C GLY A 601 4.71 -8.99 31.01
N CYS A 602 3.67 -9.40 31.76
CA CYS A 602 2.29 -9.43 31.29
C CYS A 602 1.29 -9.14 32.43
N GLY A 603 1.08 -7.86 32.71
CA GLY A 603 0.09 -7.39 33.69
C GLY A 603 -1.32 -7.21 33.09
N LEU A 604 -2.21 -6.59 33.85
CA LEU A 604 -3.60 -6.36 33.46
C LEU A 604 -3.72 -5.58 32.14
N ALA A 605 -2.91 -4.53 31.94
CA ALA A 605 -2.97 -3.72 30.73
C ALA A 605 -2.62 -4.54 29.48
N CYS A 606 -1.60 -5.41 29.56
CA CYS A 606 -1.23 -6.30 28.46
C CYS A 606 -2.37 -7.27 28.11
N HIS A 607 -3.01 -7.87 29.12
CA HIS A 607 -4.12 -8.80 28.93
C HIS A 607 -5.35 -8.12 28.33
N VAL A 608 -5.74 -6.94 28.84
CA VAL A 608 -6.86 -6.16 28.31
C VAL A 608 -6.58 -5.74 26.87
N GLY A 609 -5.38 -5.26 26.60
CA GLY A 609 -4.97 -4.84 25.26
C GLY A 609 -4.93 -5.97 24.25
N TYR A 610 -4.37 -7.12 24.63
CA TYR A 610 -4.40 -8.34 23.80
C TYR A 610 -5.83 -8.79 23.51
N ASN A 611 -6.67 -8.84 24.54
CA ASN A 611 -8.05 -9.29 24.44
C ASN A 611 -8.94 -8.38 23.58
N LEU A 612 -8.65 -7.08 23.55
CA LEU A 612 -9.37 -6.08 22.76
C LEU A 612 -8.70 -5.79 21.41
N ASN A 613 -7.45 -6.23 21.25
CA ASN A 613 -6.54 -5.81 20.19
C ASN A 613 -6.49 -4.27 20.00
N VAL A 614 -6.31 -3.57 21.12
CA VAL A 614 -6.17 -2.10 21.20
C VAL A 614 -4.88 -1.79 21.93
N SER A 615 -4.15 -0.76 21.50
CA SER A 615 -2.93 -0.35 22.20
C SER A 615 -3.28 0.07 23.64
N THR A 616 -2.48 -0.36 24.61
CA THR A 616 -2.75 -0.05 26.02
C THR A 616 -1.53 0.44 26.77
N VAL A 617 -1.75 1.36 27.69
CA VAL A 617 -0.74 1.80 28.66
C VAL A 617 -1.19 1.39 30.04
N GLY A 618 -0.31 0.72 30.79
CA GLY A 618 -0.55 0.44 32.20
C GLY A 618 -0.16 1.65 33.03
N MET A 619 -1.09 2.15 33.84
CA MET A 619 -0.88 3.27 34.77
C MET A 619 -1.25 2.81 36.18
N ALA A 620 -0.25 2.41 36.96
CA ALA A 620 -0.45 1.97 38.33
C ALA A 620 -0.25 3.12 39.32
N LYS A 621 -1.08 3.14 40.37
CA LYS A 621 -1.00 4.10 41.49
C LYS A 621 0.06 3.73 42.54
N ASN A 622 0.44 2.45 42.58
CA ASN A 622 1.39 1.90 43.55
C ASN A 622 2.53 1.20 42.82
N PHE A 623 3.73 1.27 43.40
CA PHE A 623 4.88 0.56 42.88
C PHE A 623 4.71 -0.96 43.06
N ALA A 624 4.99 -1.73 42.01
CA ALA A 624 4.95 -3.20 42.06
C ALA A 624 6.38 -3.76 42.19
N PRO A 625 6.74 -4.37 43.33
CA PRO A 625 8.10 -4.90 43.55
C PRO A 625 8.34 -6.27 42.91
N ALA A 626 7.28 -6.96 42.44
CA ALA A 626 7.34 -8.33 41.93
C ALA A 626 8.33 -8.57 40.77
N PRO A 627 8.55 -7.64 39.81
CA PRO A 627 9.60 -7.80 38.80
C PRO A 627 11.01 -7.88 39.41
N LEU A 628 11.30 -7.07 40.43
CA LEU A 628 12.59 -7.03 41.11
C LEU A 628 12.81 -8.29 41.98
N LEU A 629 11.75 -8.74 42.66
CA LEU A 629 11.76 -9.96 43.48
C LEU A 629 12.20 -11.19 42.66
N LYS A 630 11.70 -11.31 41.43
CA LYS A 630 11.98 -12.45 40.55
C LYS A 630 13.45 -12.53 40.13
N LEU A 631 14.16 -11.41 40.04
CA LEU A 631 15.56 -11.36 39.63
C LEU A 631 16.54 -11.50 40.79
N GLY A 632 16.05 -11.79 42.01
CA GLY A 632 16.92 -11.86 43.19
C GLY A 632 17.54 -10.51 43.57
N GLN A 633 17.04 -9.41 43.02
CA GLN A 633 17.50 -8.05 43.33
C GLN A 633 16.93 -7.54 44.67
N LEU A 634 16.24 -8.40 45.41
CA LEU A 634 15.67 -8.13 46.72
C LEU A 634 15.96 -9.30 47.68
N PRO A 635 16.29 -9.04 48.96
CA PRO A 635 16.62 -10.09 49.92
C PRO A 635 15.45 -11.06 50.13
N VAL A 636 15.70 -12.36 50.01
CA VAL A 636 14.69 -13.43 50.13
C VAL A 636 14.00 -13.43 51.52
N GLU A 637 14.68 -12.94 52.55
CA GLU A 637 14.18 -12.80 53.93
C GLU A 637 12.99 -11.84 54.05
N LEU A 638 12.88 -10.82 53.18
CA LEU A 638 11.73 -9.90 53.08
C LEU A 638 10.51 -10.53 52.36
N VAL A 639 10.69 -11.70 51.74
CA VAL A 639 9.74 -12.35 50.81
C VAL A 639 9.16 -13.64 51.40
N ALA A 640 9.96 -14.34 52.22
CA ALA A 640 9.60 -15.62 52.81
C ALA A 640 8.53 -15.51 53.92
N SER A 641 8.29 -14.33 54.50
CA SER A 641 7.33 -14.17 55.59
C SER A 641 5.96 -13.68 55.10
N LYS A 642 5.22 -14.55 54.40
CA LYS A 642 3.80 -14.27 54.13
C LYS A 642 2.94 -14.20 55.41
N ASN A 643 3.46 -14.64 56.57
CA ASN A 643 2.70 -14.73 57.82
C ASN A 643 3.44 -14.31 59.12
N ALA A 644 4.58 -13.62 59.10
CA ALA A 644 5.16 -13.05 60.33
C ALA A 644 5.99 -11.79 60.05
N ASP A 645 5.73 -10.71 60.79
CA ASP A 645 6.32 -9.36 60.70
C ASP A 645 5.98 -8.52 59.46
N SER A 646 4.67 -8.27 59.32
CA SER A 646 4.06 -7.33 58.36
C SER A 646 4.62 -5.89 58.40
N GLU A 647 5.37 -5.51 59.44
CA GLU A 647 5.82 -4.14 59.66
C GLU A 647 7.11 -3.81 58.89
N ASN A 648 8.07 -4.74 58.79
CA ASN A 648 9.32 -4.52 58.07
C ASN A 648 9.11 -4.45 56.56
N TYR A 649 8.26 -5.33 56.01
CA TYR A 649 7.84 -5.24 54.60
C TYR A 649 7.09 -3.94 54.33
N ARG A 650 6.19 -3.50 55.22
CA ARG A 650 5.49 -2.21 55.10
C ARG A 650 6.45 -1.01 55.17
N LYS A 651 7.41 -1.02 56.10
CA LYS A 651 8.45 0.02 56.22
C LYS A 651 9.32 0.08 54.96
N TRP A 652 9.74 -1.08 54.46
CA TRP A 652 10.52 -1.19 53.23
C TRP A 652 9.73 -0.79 51.98
N PHE A 653 8.46 -1.19 51.86
CA PHE A 653 7.59 -0.81 50.75
C PHE A 653 7.38 0.70 50.73
N LYS A 654 7.10 1.29 51.90
CA LYS A 654 7.00 2.75 52.07
C LYS A 654 8.33 3.44 51.72
N SER A 655 9.46 2.94 52.21
CA SER A 655 10.77 3.54 51.92
C SER A 655 11.15 3.43 50.44
N THR A 656 10.83 2.32 49.78
CA THR A 656 11.07 2.11 48.33
C THR A 656 10.20 3.04 47.51
N GLN A 657 8.93 3.20 47.87
CA GLN A 657 8.04 4.17 47.25
C GLN A 657 8.54 5.61 47.46
N SER A 658 9.00 5.95 48.66
CA SER A 658 9.61 7.26 48.96
C SER A 658 10.96 7.49 48.26
N ASN A 659 11.79 6.46 48.13
CA ASN A 659 13.08 6.55 47.43
C ASN A 659 12.87 6.69 45.92
N ALA A 660 11.94 5.93 45.34
CA ALA A 660 11.53 6.11 43.95
C ALA A 660 10.96 7.52 43.70
N LEU A 661 10.25 8.08 44.68
CA LEU A 661 9.76 9.46 44.66
C LEU A 661 10.93 10.47 44.68
N LYS A 662 11.86 10.30 45.61
CA LYS A 662 13.02 11.19 45.79
C LYS A 662 13.97 11.15 44.59
N LEU A 663 14.19 9.96 44.02
CA LEU A 663 15.00 9.78 42.81
C LEU A 663 14.32 10.43 41.59
N ALA A 664 13.00 10.34 41.50
CA ALA A 664 12.25 11.08 40.49
C ALA A 664 12.40 12.59 40.71
N GLU A 665 12.37 13.09 41.95
CA GLU A 665 12.58 14.51 42.25
C GLU A 665 13.98 15.00 41.88
N ASP A 666 15.02 14.21 42.14
CA ASP A 666 16.42 14.59 41.92
C ASP A 666 16.87 14.50 40.44
N GLN A 667 16.20 13.70 39.60
CA GLN A 667 16.67 13.38 38.24
C GLN A 667 15.65 13.65 37.10
N CYS A 668 14.51 14.28 37.37
CA CYS A 668 13.47 14.49 36.36
C CYS A 668 13.80 15.56 35.30
N LYS A 669 13.45 15.26 34.04
CA LYS A 669 13.26 16.29 33.01
C LYS A 669 11.85 16.87 33.18
N THR A 670 11.74 18.17 33.46
CA THR A 670 10.47 18.88 33.56
C THR A 670 9.88 19.17 32.18
N VAL A 671 8.61 18.80 31.98
CA VAL A 671 7.84 19.14 30.77
C VAL A 671 6.51 19.73 31.22
N ASN A 672 6.28 21.02 30.94
CA ASN A 672 5.05 21.75 31.34
C ASN A 672 4.71 21.64 32.84
N GLY A 673 5.70 21.63 33.73
CA GLY A 673 5.50 21.52 35.19
C GLY A 673 5.26 20.09 35.72
N SER A 674 5.09 19.10 34.83
CA SER A 674 5.05 17.68 35.19
C SER A 674 6.45 17.04 35.04
N ALA A 675 6.72 16.00 35.84
CA ALA A 675 8.03 15.39 35.96
C ALA A 675 8.00 13.93 35.49
N MET A 676 9.01 13.50 34.73
CA MET A 676 9.17 12.12 34.26
C MET A 676 10.58 11.60 34.55
N PHE A 677 10.65 10.47 35.25
CA PHE A 677 11.84 9.67 35.43
C PHE A 677 11.65 8.32 34.74
N VAL A 678 12.69 7.84 34.05
CA VAL A 678 12.66 6.52 33.40
C VAL A 678 13.68 5.62 34.05
N MET A 679 13.21 4.50 34.58
CA MET A 679 14.06 3.41 35.01
C MET A 679 14.32 2.52 33.78
N GLN A 680 15.41 2.81 33.05
CA GLN A 680 15.89 2.00 31.92
C GLN A 680 16.89 0.97 32.43
N ASN A 681 16.75 -0.29 32.01
CA ASN A 681 17.73 -1.33 32.34
C ASN A 681 18.66 -1.59 31.14
N ALA A 682 19.97 -1.39 31.34
CA ALA A 682 21.00 -1.58 30.32
C ALA A 682 21.11 -3.04 29.83
N ASP A 683 20.69 -4.01 30.64
CA ASP A 683 20.89 -5.45 30.38
C ASP A 683 19.61 -6.20 29.91
N GLN A 684 18.53 -5.49 29.55
CA GLN A 684 17.25 -6.04 29.05
C GLN A 684 16.52 -7.07 29.96
N GLN A 685 17.00 -7.36 31.17
CA GLN A 685 16.37 -8.35 32.06
C GLN A 685 15.10 -7.83 32.76
N LEU A 686 14.91 -6.51 32.83
CA LEU A 686 13.70 -5.88 33.40
C LEU A 686 12.90 -5.13 32.32
N PRO A 687 11.56 -5.15 32.39
CA PRO A 687 10.72 -4.23 31.64
C PRO A 687 10.99 -2.77 32.04
N ASP A 688 10.85 -1.82 31.12
CA ASP A 688 10.99 -0.39 31.45
C ASP A 688 9.80 0.13 32.27
N LEU A 689 10.10 1.09 33.16
CA LEU A 689 9.10 1.80 33.96
C LEU A 689 9.34 3.30 33.98
N ALA A 690 8.29 4.08 33.73
CA ALA A 690 8.30 5.53 33.89
C ALA A 690 7.59 5.89 35.20
N ILE A 691 8.19 6.80 35.95
CA ILE A 691 7.60 7.40 37.15
C ILE A 691 7.20 8.81 36.78
N LEU A 692 5.90 9.08 36.79
CA LEU A 692 5.34 10.36 36.39
C LEU A 692 4.73 11.10 37.58
N ARG A 693 4.95 12.42 37.65
CA ARG A 693 4.34 13.29 38.65
C ARG A 693 3.56 14.42 37.98
N SER A 694 2.30 14.58 38.38
CA SER A 694 1.46 15.72 37.96
C SER A 694 1.95 17.01 38.62
N SER A 695 1.71 18.13 37.97
CA SER A 695 1.86 19.47 38.56
C SER A 695 0.97 19.70 39.80
N THR A 696 -0.12 18.94 39.93
CA THR A 696 -1.16 19.13 40.96
C THR A 696 -1.15 18.10 42.09
N SER A 697 -0.30 17.07 42.03
CA SER A 697 -0.29 15.98 43.00
C SER A 697 1.11 15.45 43.30
N HIS A 698 1.40 15.25 44.58
CA HIS A 698 2.65 14.64 45.06
C HIS A 698 2.69 13.11 44.92
N VAL A 699 1.57 12.47 44.54
CA VAL A 699 1.51 11.00 44.37
C VAL A 699 1.93 10.64 42.95
N PRO A 700 2.95 9.79 42.76
CA PRO A 700 3.46 9.44 41.44
C PRO A 700 2.58 8.36 40.79
N LEU A 701 2.64 8.28 39.47
CA LEU A 701 2.08 7.19 38.68
C LEU A 701 3.20 6.37 38.05
N PHE A 702 3.05 5.06 38.12
CA PHE A 702 4.01 4.09 37.57
C PHE A 702 3.47 3.61 36.23
N VAL A 703 4.12 4.05 35.16
CA VAL A 703 3.69 3.85 33.78
C VAL A 703 4.55 2.79 33.12
N SER A 704 3.89 1.79 32.53
CA SER A 704 4.54 0.74 31.76
C SER A 704 3.79 0.51 30.44
N SER A 705 4.54 0.08 29.41
CA SER A 705 3.93 -0.32 28.15
C SER A 705 2.99 -1.50 28.36
N GLY A 706 1.81 -1.48 27.74
CA GLY A 706 0.86 -2.59 27.79
C GLY A 706 0.97 -3.48 26.55
N TRP A 707 0.01 -3.35 25.64
CA TRP A 707 -0.08 -4.06 24.36
C TRP A 707 0.14 -3.10 23.20
N ALA A 708 0.81 -3.54 22.13
CA ALA A 708 0.97 -2.82 20.86
C ALA A 708 1.36 -1.33 20.99
N ILE A 709 2.23 -1.00 21.94
CA ILE A 709 2.81 0.33 22.12
C ILE A 709 4.22 0.22 22.70
N GLU A 710 5.15 1.00 22.16
CA GLU A 710 6.50 1.13 22.71
C GLU A 710 6.51 1.95 24.01
N PHE A 711 7.47 1.66 24.88
CA PHE A 711 7.56 2.28 26.19
C PHE A 711 7.71 3.81 26.12
N ASP A 712 8.61 4.31 25.27
CA ASP A 712 8.86 5.76 25.13
C ASP A 712 7.61 6.53 24.69
N LEU A 713 6.82 5.96 23.79
CA LEU A 713 5.57 6.55 23.33
C LEU A 713 4.50 6.49 24.43
N ALA A 714 4.39 5.36 25.13
CA ALA A 714 3.48 5.20 26.26
C ALA A 714 3.75 6.21 27.38
N ALA A 715 5.02 6.41 27.74
CA ALA A 715 5.45 7.35 28.76
C ALA A 715 5.15 8.80 28.35
N LYS A 716 5.45 9.18 27.10
CA LYS A 716 5.14 10.53 26.57
C LYS A 716 3.65 10.82 26.57
N ILE A 717 2.83 9.89 26.07
CA ILE A 717 1.36 10.07 26.02
C ILE A 717 0.78 10.15 27.44
N ALA A 718 1.24 9.30 28.37
CA ALA A 718 0.82 9.34 29.76
C ALA A 718 1.19 10.67 30.44
N LEU A 719 2.38 11.20 30.18
CA LEU A 719 2.82 12.51 30.69
C LEU A 719 1.94 13.65 30.15
N GLU A 720 1.59 13.65 28.87
CA GLU A 720 0.69 14.66 28.31
C GLU A 720 -0.74 14.62 28.91
N CYS A 721 -1.15 13.46 29.44
CA CYS A 721 -2.48 13.24 30.01
C CYS A 721 -2.51 13.32 31.55
N ILE A 722 -1.38 13.53 32.22
CA ILE A 722 -1.28 13.29 33.66
C ILE A 722 -2.13 14.24 34.52
N ASP A 723 -2.22 15.52 34.13
CA ASP A 723 -3.02 16.51 34.88
C ASP A 723 -4.53 16.31 34.67
N GLN A 724 -4.94 15.62 33.60
CA GLN A 724 -6.33 15.22 33.32
C GLN A 724 -6.42 13.70 33.17
N ASN A 725 -5.87 12.99 34.16
CA ASN A 725 -5.70 11.55 34.12
C ASN A 725 -7.05 10.81 33.96
N PRO A 726 -7.28 10.10 32.83
CA PRO A 726 -8.49 9.31 32.62
C PRO A 726 -8.72 8.22 33.67
N ILE A 727 -7.64 7.69 34.27
CA ILE A 727 -7.72 6.73 35.36
C ILE A 727 -8.34 7.35 36.61
N ARG A 728 -7.98 8.60 36.95
CA ARG A 728 -8.53 9.29 38.12
C ARG A 728 -10.03 9.55 37.94
N LEU A 729 -10.44 9.99 36.75
CA LEU A 729 -11.85 10.19 36.43
C LEU A 729 -12.65 8.87 36.55
N SER A 730 -12.11 7.78 35.99
CA SER A 730 -12.75 6.46 36.03
C SER A 730 -12.83 5.92 37.47
N ASP A 731 -11.78 6.07 38.27
CA ASP A 731 -11.73 5.63 39.67
C ASP A 731 -12.77 6.37 40.53
N LEU A 732 -12.78 7.71 40.49
CA LEU A 732 -13.75 8.51 41.23
C LEU A 732 -15.19 8.09 40.92
N ARG A 733 -15.49 7.93 39.62
CA ARG A 733 -16.82 7.57 39.17
C ARG A 733 -17.22 6.15 39.56
N SER A 734 -16.30 5.19 39.47
CA SER A 734 -16.54 3.81 39.90
C SER A 734 -16.86 3.73 41.40
N ARG A 735 -16.18 4.54 42.24
CA ARG A 735 -16.46 4.63 43.68
C ARG A 735 -17.82 5.24 43.95
N THR A 736 -18.16 6.36 43.31
CA THR A 736 -19.49 6.97 43.44
C THR A 736 -20.58 5.96 43.08
N LYS A 737 -20.41 5.20 41.99
CA LYS A 737 -21.40 4.21 41.57
C LYS A 737 -21.54 3.04 42.55
N LEU A 738 -20.43 2.60 43.16
CA LEU A 738 -20.48 1.60 44.22
C LEU A 738 -21.19 2.12 45.47
N HIS A 739 -20.92 3.36 45.90
CA HIS A 739 -21.64 3.98 47.02
C HIS A 739 -23.15 4.03 46.76
N GLU A 740 -23.59 4.49 45.58
CA GLU A 740 -25.01 4.53 45.20
C GLU A 740 -25.70 3.15 45.24
N LEU A 741 -24.96 2.05 45.07
CA LEU A 741 -25.48 0.69 45.05
C LEU A 741 -25.56 0.05 46.43
N PHE A 742 -24.69 0.45 47.37
CA PHE A 742 -24.63 -0.11 48.72
C PHE A 742 -25.26 0.80 49.78
N GLU A 743 -25.59 2.05 49.45
CA GLU A 743 -26.36 2.98 50.29
C GLU A 743 -27.87 3.00 49.93
N ARG A 744 -28.29 2.27 48.90
CA ARG A 744 -29.68 1.90 48.63
C ARG A 744 -29.97 0.51 49.17
#